data_AF-C5M128-F1
#
_entry.id   AF-C5M128-F1
#
_cell.length_a   1.000
_cell.length_b   1.000
_cell.length_c   1.000
_cell.angle_alpha   90.00
_cell.angle_beta   90.00
_cell.angle_gamma   90.00
#
_symmetry.space_group_name_H-M   'P 1'
#
loop_
_entity.id
_entity.type
_entity.pdbx_description
1 polymer ?
#
loop_
_entity_poly.entity_id
_entity_poly.type
_entity_poly.pdbx_seq_one_letter_code
_entity_poly.pdbx_strand_id
1 'polypeptide(L)'
;MSSFRDTFTKDEHKEGTLAYDDSAFFFFAGAVLCCVVVPWTYSIIYSLIWPEHKVHDEQWPLFSEKGSKLKYCKSSTMVEKVDECKAEEKRWSKRFSKGFWIRAVVLCSLWYLLGLTAVHCMNSEVEVKSFDPFSILGIEIGATDAQIKKAYRKQSLIYHPDRNQGDPLANAKFIQISKAYQSLTDEVAKANYEKYGNPDGPQTMKIGVGLPSFLLEQQNQVVVLIIFFLLLLFVIPAGFIYYYQRQKLYAPNGVMVETLQFMGYYLTEATRVKNGPELLSCAAESRTLDSDLNDDAEMKPLIGAVQEPRKPHFDRPGVIRRNRILIEAHMQRLHTLMSSRLRAITDTLVVRLVPVVQAMVEISAMREWLPTCMSMVELLRCLVQALDQRCNAMYQVPYFDGERARHATKNKPNTATAFKDFLNSDKTGKDRKGCADMNEQELADVEAFVQHVTRMKIETKVEVVDENEIVEGDVGTLVIKLDRENLQKGEAAGPVHAPYYPRAKFEEWWIFLAITDTLVVRLVPVVQAMVEISAMREWLPTCMSMVELLRCLVQALDQRCNAMYQVPYFDGERVVWEIGGAVMMLVSHSGDPGSNLGCADMNEQELADVEAFVQHVTRMKIETKVEVVDENEIVEGDVGTLVIKLDRENLQKGEAAGPVHAPYYPRAKFEEWWIFLLDGHSGRFMAMERYRSLEKEGEVKILFPIREAGKHQFMLQIMCDSYAGLDQRIPVEFTALKKDEVKREVIIHQEDVDIDLAPSLFQQMMGAEVDSDDEYESDDEEEDKKPKPQTESPPSIVTDFDRTLTSHYVSPGVAGQSCHGIFETYPKFTEDFFLKSRSLVEKYHPIEMDPNMAREEKHEHMDFWWAESEKLICDQEVYKHGVEDVVDFSRRTGKFALRAMAPEMLRLAHADGIPVTILSAGIGNIIEYVLKGYDALFPDNTTIVSNIMQFDPKTDRVLSFRGPQIHCLTKKSALTDYIRHDEQRKQRHNVICLGDLIADVDFIDSVPEVHTSIAIGFLADSPESSPKAKKLLEHYLDYYDIVVTDDGSMDVVLAVLQTVAAPPSTQ
;
A
#
# COMPACT_ATOMS: atom_id res chain seq x y z
N MET A 1 -5.66 51.66 -19.09
CA MET A 1 -6.26 52.07 -17.80
C MET A 1 -7.56 52.89 -17.91
N SER A 2 -7.99 53.45 -19.06
CA SER A 2 -9.27 54.18 -19.12
C SER A 2 -10.52 53.27 -19.16
N SER A 3 -10.49 52.21 -19.98
CA SER A 3 -11.67 51.38 -20.30
C SER A 3 -12.23 50.51 -19.16
N PHE A 4 -11.64 50.55 -17.96
CA PHE A 4 -12.11 49.78 -16.79
C PHE A 4 -12.96 50.62 -15.83
N ARG A 5 -13.15 51.92 -16.12
CA ARG A 5 -13.87 52.86 -15.26
C ARG A 5 -15.30 53.16 -15.72
N ASP A 6 -15.61 52.92 -16.99
CA ASP A 6 -16.92 53.20 -17.59
C ASP A 6 -17.94 52.05 -17.40
N THR A 7 -17.48 50.86 -16.99
CA THR A 7 -18.34 49.69 -16.73
C THR A 7 -19.15 49.78 -15.43
N PHE A 8 -18.84 50.75 -14.56
CA PHE A 8 -19.44 50.92 -13.23
C PHE A 8 -20.18 52.25 -13.03
N THR A 9 -20.35 53.06 -14.09
CA THR A 9 -20.84 54.46 -13.99
C THR A 9 -22.07 54.75 -14.85
N LYS A 10 -22.74 53.72 -15.39
CA LYS A 10 -23.97 53.85 -16.19
C LYS A 10 -25.00 52.75 -15.86
N ASP A 11 -25.70 52.90 -14.74
CA ASP A 11 -27.06 52.34 -14.50
C ASP A 11 -27.60 52.75 -13.11
N GLU A 12 -27.70 54.06 -12.81
CA GLU A 12 -28.27 54.55 -11.53
C GLU A 12 -29.78 54.28 -11.36
N HIS A 13 -30.45 53.71 -12.38
CA HIS A 13 -31.90 53.49 -12.42
C HIS A 13 -32.31 52.07 -12.85
N LYS A 14 -31.50 51.04 -12.53
CA LYS A 14 -31.99 49.66 -12.44
C LYS A 14 -32.12 49.28 -10.97
N GLU A 15 -33.31 48.84 -10.54
CA GLU A 15 -33.43 48.20 -9.23
C GLU A 15 -32.53 46.96 -9.18
N GLY A 16 -31.70 46.84 -8.15
CA GLY A 16 -30.87 45.66 -7.94
C GLY A 16 -31.74 44.41 -7.79
N THR A 17 -31.50 43.39 -8.61
CA THR A 17 -32.31 42.16 -8.66
C THR A 17 -32.09 41.22 -7.47
N LEU A 18 -31.05 41.46 -6.65
CA LEU A 18 -30.83 40.86 -5.34
C LEU A 18 -30.95 41.91 -4.25
N ALA A 19 -31.73 41.62 -3.22
CA ALA A 19 -31.70 42.32 -1.94
C ALA A 19 -30.90 41.49 -0.93
N TYR A 20 -30.06 42.11 -0.12
CA TYR A 20 -29.30 41.40 0.92
C TYR A 20 -29.97 41.65 2.27
N ASP A 21 -30.10 40.59 3.07
CA ASP A 21 -30.78 40.64 4.37
C ASP A 21 -29.86 40.12 5.48
N ASP A 22 -29.42 41.05 6.33
CA ASP A 22 -28.60 40.75 7.50
C ASP A 22 -29.35 39.86 8.52
N SER A 23 -30.69 39.96 8.58
CA SER A 23 -31.53 39.10 9.44
C SER A 23 -31.41 37.64 9.01
N ALA A 24 -31.64 37.36 7.72
CA ALA A 24 -31.46 36.04 7.13
C ALA A 24 -30.03 35.49 7.31
N PHE A 25 -28.99 36.35 7.24
CA PHE A 25 -27.62 35.93 7.53
C PHE A 25 -27.46 35.42 8.96
N PHE A 26 -28.00 36.09 9.98
CA PHE A 26 -27.87 35.63 11.37
C PHE A 26 -28.62 34.30 11.62
N PHE A 27 -29.80 34.10 11.02
CA PHE A 27 -30.49 32.81 11.07
C PHE A 27 -29.70 31.70 10.37
N PHE A 28 -29.11 31.96 9.19
CA PHE A 28 -28.28 31.01 8.46
C PHE A 28 -27.01 30.64 9.25
N ALA A 29 -26.27 31.64 9.76
CA ALA A 29 -25.07 31.44 10.55
C ALA A 29 -25.37 30.66 11.86
N GLY A 30 -26.46 30.99 12.55
CA GLY A 30 -26.91 30.27 13.75
C GLY A 30 -27.25 28.80 13.46
N ALA A 31 -27.92 28.52 12.34
CA ALA A 31 -28.24 27.14 11.92
C ALA A 31 -26.97 26.32 11.64
N VAL A 32 -26.02 26.88 10.88
CA VAL A 32 -24.72 26.23 10.56
C VAL A 32 -23.91 25.97 11.84
N LEU A 33 -23.83 26.94 12.75
CA LEU A 33 -23.16 26.77 14.05
C LEU A 33 -23.82 25.67 14.90
N CYS A 34 -25.15 25.63 14.96
CA CYS A 34 -25.90 24.62 15.72
C CYS A 34 -25.57 23.19 15.24
N CYS A 35 -25.52 22.98 13.92
CA CYS A 35 -25.21 21.69 13.31
C CYS A 35 -23.81 21.16 13.67
N VAL A 36 -22.84 22.05 13.94
CA VAL A 36 -21.47 21.68 14.34
C VAL A 36 -21.36 21.49 15.86
N VAL A 37 -21.98 22.39 16.64
CA VAL A 37 -21.76 22.50 18.08
C VAL A 37 -22.50 21.43 18.88
N VAL A 38 -23.73 21.09 18.50
CA VAL A 38 -24.56 20.15 19.28
C VAL A 38 -24.01 18.71 19.25
N PRO A 39 -23.66 18.11 18.09
CA PRO A 39 -23.12 16.74 18.06
C PRO A 39 -21.78 16.62 18.79
N TRP A 40 -20.91 17.64 18.66
CA TRP A 40 -19.61 17.65 19.32
C TRP A 40 -19.74 17.71 20.85
N THR A 41 -20.73 18.46 21.37
CA THR A 41 -21.02 18.53 22.80
C THR A 41 -21.46 17.19 23.37
N TYR A 42 -22.36 16.48 22.66
CA TYR A 42 -22.84 15.15 23.08
C TYR A 42 -21.69 14.13 23.19
N SER A 43 -20.82 14.07 22.18
CA SER A 43 -19.67 13.16 22.13
C SER A 43 -18.74 13.30 23.34
N ILE A 44 -18.44 14.53 23.77
CA ILE A 44 -17.56 14.78 24.93
C ILE A 44 -18.23 14.35 26.23
N ILE A 45 -19.53 14.67 26.43
CA ILE A 45 -20.24 14.35 27.68
C ILE A 45 -20.37 12.83 27.88
N TYR A 46 -20.71 12.08 26.82
CA TYR A 46 -20.84 10.62 26.89
C TYR A 46 -19.56 9.96 27.41
N SER A 47 -18.40 10.37 26.88
CA SER A 47 -17.08 9.84 27.26
C SER A 47 -16.65 10.11 28.71
N LEU A 48 -17.33 11.02 29.42
CA LEU A 48 -16.97 11.41 30.79
C LEU A 48 -17.75 10.64 31.86
N ILE A 49 -19.00 10.23 31.55
CA ILE A 49 -19.96 9.68 32.51
C ILE A 49 -19.88 8.15 32.57
N TRP A 50 -19.74 7.47 31.41
CA TRP A 50 -19.59 6.02 31.31
C TRP A 50 -18.20 5.61 30.82
N PRO A 51 -17.16 5.64 31.68
CA PRO A 51 -15.96 4.86 31.45
C PRO A 51 -16.28 3.38 31.67
N GLU A 52 -15.83 2.51 30.76
CA GLU A 52 -16.02 1.06 30.92
C GLU A 52 -15.29 0.55 32.17
N HIS A 53 -16.02 -0.10 33.08
CA HIS A 53 -15.43 -0.94 34.11
C HIS A 53 -15.03 -2.27 33.47
N LYS A 54 -13.72 -2.52 33.32
CA LYS A 54 -13.17 -3.79 32.83
C LYS A 54 -11.90 -4.15 33.62
N VAL A 55 -11.57 -5.45 33.62
CA VAL A 55 -10.27 -5.99 34.02
C VAL A 55 -9.93 -5.87 35.54
N HIS A 56 -10.77 -6.44 36.44
CA HIS A 56 -10.25 -7.31 37.54
C HIS A 56 -11.25 -8.23 38.31
N ASP A 57 -12.20 -7.75 39.10
CA ASP A 57 -12.80 -8.57 40.20
C ASP A 57 -13.51 -9.89 39.83
N GLU A 58 -14.21 -10.02 38.69
CA GLU A 58 -15.26 -11.05 38.54
C GLU A 58 -14.76 -12.50 38.36
N GLN A 59 -13.49 -12.66 38.02
CA GLN A 59 -13.16 -13.66 37.01
C GLN A 59 -12.44 -14.91 37.55
N TRP A 60 -11.92 -14.88 38.77
CA TRP A 60 -10.80 -15.78 39.11
C TRP A 60 -10.92 -16.89 40.18
N PRO A 61 -12.12 -17.28 40.65
CA PRO A 61 -12.30 -18.53 41.44
C PRO A 61 -12.72 -19.81 40.68
N LEU A 62 -13.09 -19.76 39.39
CA LEU A 62 -14.11 -20.68 38.84
C LEU A 62 -13.72 -22.16 38.68
N PHE A 63 -12.47 -22.49 38.32
CA PHE A 63 -12.06 -23.88 38.04
C PHE A 63 -11.70 -24.72 39.29
N SER A 64 -11.80 -24.15 40.49
CA SER A 64 -11.58 -24.86 41.75
C SER A 64 -12.89 -25.36 42.38
N GLU A 65 -12.85 -26.40 43.20
CA GLU A 65 -14.03 -26.78 44.00
C GLU A 65 -14.43 -25.58 44.88
N LYS A 66 -15.71 -25.16 44.83
CA LYS A 66 -16.17 -23.92 45.48
C LYS A 66 -15.94 -23.94 47.00
N GLY A 67 -14.84 -23.31 47.42
CA GLY A 67 -14.36 -23.28 48.81
C GLY A 67 -12.91 -23.75 49.01
N SER A 68 -12.23 -24.25 47.97
CA SER A 68 -10.79 -24.54 47.99
C SER A 68 -9.97 -23.31 48.38
N LYS A 69 -8.88 -23.54 49.12
CA LYS A 69 -7.95 -22.47 49.52
C LYS A 69 -6.80 -22.40 48.52
N LEU A 70 -6.68 -21.26 47.84
CA LEU A 70 -5.55 -20.95 46.96
C LEU A 70 -4.25 -20.82 47.77
N LYS A 71 -3.23 -21.56 47.37
CA LYS A 71 -1.93 -21.68 48.04
C LYS A 71 -0.83 -21.15 47.12
N TYR A 72 -0.37 -19.93 47.37
CA TYR A 72 0.60 -19.21 46.53
C TYR A 72 1.97 -19.05 47.20
N CYS A 73 2.99 -18.70 46.41
CA CYS A 73 4.33 -18.43 46.91
C CYS A 73 4.33 -17.26 47.91
N LYS A 74 4.86 -17.48 49.12
CA LYS A 74 4.90 -16.50 50.20
C LYS A 74 6.20 -15.68 50.26
N SER A 75 6.90 -15.53 49.14
CA SER A 75 8.03 -14.61 49.03
C SER A 75 7.57 -13.16 49.18
N SER A 76 8.44 -12.27 49.66
CA SER A 76 8.09 -10.87 49.94
C SER A 76 7.57 -10.15 48.69
N THR A 77 8.24 -10.39 47.55
CA THR A 77 7.95 -9.80 46.24
C THR A 77 6.58 -10.19 45.69
N MET A 78 6.09 -11.40 45.99
CA MET A 78 4.77 -11.85 45.56
C MET A 78 3.64 -11.31 46.44
N VAL A 79 3.93 -10.96 47.70
CA VAL A 79 2.95 -10.37 48.63
C VAL A 79 2.73 -8.88 48.32
N GLU A 80 3.79 -8.08 48.24
CA GLU A 80 3.71 -6.62 48.02
C GLU A 80 2.91 -6.28 46.74
N LYS A 81 3.26 -6.96 45.66
CA LYS A 81 2.66 -6.86 44.32
C LYS A 81 1.15 -7.14 44.29
N VAL A 82 0.69 -8.14 45.06
CA VAL A 82 -0.73 -8.50 45.17
C VAL A 82 -1.53 -7.40 45.88
N ASP A 83 -0.89 -6.52 46.65
CA ASP A 83 -1.52 -5.35 47.25
C ASP A 83 -1.39 -4.06 46.41
N GLU A 84 -0.33 -3.90 45.62
CA GLU A 84 -0.20 -2.79 44.66
C GLU A 84 -1.29 -2.81 43.57
N CYS A 85 -1.59 -3.98 42.98
CA CYS A 85 -2.63 -4.10 41.95
C CYS A 85 -4.00 -3.54 42.42
N LYS A 86 -4.39 -3.87 43.66
CA LYS A 86 -5.65 -3.45 44.29
C LYS A 86 -5.75 -1.92 44.52
N ALA A 87 -4.64 -1.19 44.39
CA ALA A 87 -4.57 0.26 44.59
C ALA A 87 -4.64 1.06 43.27
N GLU A 88 -4.08 0.54 42.18
CA GLU A 88 -4.01 1.21 40.86
C GLU A 88 -5.39 1.53 40.26
N GLU A 89 -6.35 0.60 40.39
CA GLU A 89 -7.70 0.64 39.81
C GLU A 89 -8.52 1.87 40.22
N LYS A 90 -8.26 2.42 41.42
CA LYS A 90 -9.11 3.44 42.06
C LYS A 90 -8.76 4.88 41.66
N ARG A 91 -7.88 5.08 40.67
CA ARG A 91 -7.18 6.36 40.42
C ARG A 91 -7.87 7.28 39.39
N TRP A 92 -8.67 8.21 39.90
CA TRP A 92 -9.47 9.19 39.12
C TRP A 92 -8.70 10.09 38.13
N SER A 93 -7.39 10.32 38.34
CA SER A 93 -6.63 11.35 37.61
C SER A 93 -6.37 11.05 36.13
N LYS A 94 -6.61 9.83 35.65
CA LYS A 94 -6.39 9.44 34.23
C LYS A 94 -7.44 10.05 33.26
N ARG A 95 -8.50 10.73 33.75
CA ARG A 95 -9.65 11.21 32.93
C ARG A 95 -9.46 12.55 32.18
N PHE A 96 -8.51 13.41 32.55
CA PHE A 96 -8.40 14.78 32.00
C PHE A 96 -7.07 15.01 31.25
N SER A 97 -7.08 14.78 29.92
CA SER A 97 -5.87 14.92 29.07
C SER A 97 -5.68 16.33 28.49
N LYS A 98 -4.47 16.65 28.01
CA LYS A 98 -4.19 17.93 27.31
C LYS A 98 -5.08 18.13 26.07
N GLY A 99 -5.37 17.05 25.33
CA GLY A 99 -6.22 17.10 24.13
C GLY A 99 -7.70 17.37 24.45
N PHE A 100 -8.18 16.92 25.61
CA PHE A 100 -9.53 17.24 26.10
C PHE A 100 -9.69 18.76 26.31
N TRP A 101 -8.74 19.40 26.99
CA TRP A 101 -8.78 20.84 27.27
C TRP A 101 -8.77 21.71 26.01
N ILE A 102 -7.98 21.36 24.99
CA ILE A 102 -7.95 22.10 23.71
C ILE A 102 -9.32 22.01 23.01
N ARG A 103 -9.92 20.82 22.95
CA ARG A 103 -11.25 20.62 22.35
C ARG A 103 -12.34 21.36 23.12
N ALA A 104 -12.29 21.34 24.46
CA ALA A 104 -13.23 22.06 25.31
C ALA A 104 -13.18 23.59 25.09
N VAL A 105 -11.99 24.18 24.97
CA VAL A 105 -11.84 25.64 24.73
C VAL A 105 -12.45 26.06 23.38
N VAL A 106 -12.22 25.29 22.31
CA VAL A 106 -12.80 25.57 20.98
C VAL A 106 -14.32 25.36 20.98
N LEU A 107 -14.83 24.33 21.66
CA LEU A 107 -16.27 24.11 21.77
C LEU A 107 -16.95 25.24 22.55
N CYS A 108 -16.33 25.75 23.62
CA CYS A 108 -16.84 26.90 24.38
C CYS A 108 -16.87 28.20 23.56
N SER A 109 -15.88 28.47 22.69
CA SER A 109 -15.90 29.68 21.86
C SER A 109 -16.95 29.59 20.74
N LEU A 110 -17.23 28.41 20.20
CA LEU A 110 -18.33 28.20 19.24
C LEU A 110 -19.71 28.30 19.91
N TRP A 111 -19.89 27.78 21.13
CA TRP A 111 -21.11 28.02 21.92
C TRP A 111 -21.34 29.51 22.21
N TYR A 112 -20.28 30.27 22.51
CA TYR A 112 -20.37 31.72 22.68
C TYR A 112 -20.79 32.43 21.38
N LEU A 113 -20.22 32.03 20.23
CA LEU A 113 -20.60 32.57 18.91
C LEU A 113 -22.09 32.29 18.59
N LEU A 114 -22.53 31.05 18.81
CA LEU A 114 -23.93 30.63 18.65
C LEU A 114 -24.86 31.46 19.55
N GLY A 115 -24.48 31.67 20.82
CA GLY A 115 -25.19 32.54 21.76
C GLY A 115 -25.32 33.98 21.27
N LEU A 116 -24.27 34.57 20.69
CA LEU A 116 -24.32 35.91 20.09
C LEU A 116 -25.30 35.95 18.89
N THR A 117 -25.26 34.97 17.99
CA THR A 117 -26.20 34.91 16.86
C THR A 117 -27.65 34.76 17.32
N ALA A 118 -27.92 33.94 18.34
CA ALA A 118 -29.25 33.76 18.90
C ALA A 118 -29.78 35.04 19.56
N VAL A 119 -28.95 35.74 20.35
CA VAL A 119 -29.31 37.04 20.94
C VAL A 119 -29.59 38.08 19.85
N HIS A 120 -28.87 38.08 18.72
CA HIS A 120 -29.19 38.98 17.61
C HIS A 120 -30.56 38.64 17.00
N CYS A 121 -30.80 37.37 16.64
CA CYS A 121 -32.06 36.90 16.08
C CYS A 121 -33.28 37.18 16.99
N MET A 122 -33.11 37.11 18.31
CA MET A 122 -34.18 37.42 19.29
C MET A 122 -34.52 38.91 19.37
N ASN A 123 -33.63 39.81 18.93
CA ASN A 123 -33.87 41.26 18.90
C ASN A 123 -34.30 41.78 17.52
N SER A 124 -34.31 40.93 16.49
CA SER A 124 -34.76 41.26 15.13
C SER A 124 -36.29 41.14 15.03
N GLU A 125 -37.00 42.27 15.07
CA GLU A 125 -38.46 42.31 14.81
C GLU A 125 -38.77 42.05 13.32
N VAL A 126 -38.89 40.78 12.94
CA VAL A 126 -39.28 40.36 11.57
C VAL A 126 -40.78 40.58 11.35
N GLU A 127 -41.18 41.83 11.14
CA GLU A 127 -42.54 42.19 10.68
C GLU A 127 -42.77 41.68 9.25
N VAL A 128 -43.23 40.42 9.12
CA VAL A 128 -43.77 39.87 7.86
C VAL A 128 -45.10 40.57 7.56
N LYS A 129 -45.05 41.77 6.96
CA LYS A 129 -46.21 42.56 6.59
C LYS A 129 -46.94 41.95 5.38
N SER A 130 -47.77 40.95 5.64
CA SER A 130 -48.90 40.63 4.77
C SER A 130 -49.77 41.88 4.60
N PHE A 131 -50.12 42.21 3.36
CA PHE A 131 -50.93 43.39 3.07
C PHE A 131 -52.40 43.09 3.43
N ASP A 132 -52.87 43.55 4.59
CA ASP A 132 -54.29 43.49 4.94
C ASP A 132 -54.96 44.87 4.82
N PRO A 133 -55.85 45.07 3.83
CA PRO A 133 -56.51 46.36 3.65
C PRO A 133 -57.54 46.70 4.74
N PHE A 134 -58.05 45.71 5.48
CA PHE A 134 -59.02 45.94 6.54
C PHE A 134 -58.36 46.57 7.78
N SER A 135 -57.23 46.02 8.26
CA SER A 135 -56.45 46.65 9.34
C SER A 135 -55.78 47.96 8.92
N ILE A 136 -55.27 48.10 7.69
CA ILE A 136 -54.70 49.36 7.17
C ILE A 136 -55.74 50.51 7.20
N LEU A 137 -57.01 50.22 6.89
CA LEU A 137 -58.08 51.22 6.98
C LEU A 137 -58.67 51.36 8.41
N GLY A 138 -58.52 50.34 9.25
CA GLY A 138 -59.06 50.28 10.61
C GLY A 138 -60.55 49.91 10.63
N ILE A 139 -60.93 48.88 9.88
CA ILE A 139 -62.31 48.38 9.71
C ILE A 139 -62.37 46.86 9.83
N GLU A 140 -63.56 46.32 10.14
CA GLU A 140 -63.79 44.88 10.24
C GLU A 140 -63.98 44.23 8.86
N ILE A 141 -63.62 42.94 8.76
CA ILE A 141 -63.78 42.13 7.55
C ILE A 141 -65.27 42.00 7.24
N GLY A 142 -65.67 42.40 6.02
CA GLY A 142 -67.08 42.47 5.61
C GLY A 142 -67.75 43.83 5.82
N ALA A 143 -67.00 44.87 6.20
CA ALA A 143 -67.51 46.25 6.22
C ALA A 143 -68.09 46.69 4.87
N THR A 144 -69.21 47.41 4.89
CA THR A 144 -69.89 47.92 3.69
C THR A 144 -69.10 49.03 2.99
N ASP A 145 -69.33 49.23 1.70
CA ASP A 145 -68.85 50.38 0.90
C ASP A 145 -68.92 51.72 1.63
N ALA A 146 -70.02 51.99 2.33
CA ALA A 146 -70.23 53.24 3.05
C ALA A 146 -69.28 53.37 4.25
N GLN A 147 -68.96 52.26 4.93
CA GLN A 147 -67.96 52.20 6.00
C GLN A 147 -66.53 52.32 5.43
N ILE A 148 -66.21 51.61 4.34
CA ILE A 148 -64.91 51.69 3.65
C ILE A 148 -64.63 53.13 3.18
N LYS A 149 -65.59 53.75 2.48
CA LYS A 149 -65.49 55.15 2.00
C LYS A 149 -65.41 56.17 3.15
N LYS A 150 -66.00 55.87 4.31
CA LYS A 150 -65.90 56.71 5.53
C LYS A 150 -64.54 56.54 6.24
N ALA A 151 -64.02 55.32 6.32
CA ALA A 151 -62.71 55.03 6.90
C ALA A 151 -61.58 55.65 6.07
N TYR A 152 -61.58 55.44 4.75
CA TYR A 152 -60.62 56.06 3.83
C TYR A 152 -60.60 57.60 3.97
N ARG A 153 -61.77 58.27 3.90
CA ARG A 153 -61.86 59.73 4.10
C ARG A 153 -61.30 60.21 5.45
N LYS A 154 -61.43 59.42 6.52
CA LYS A 154 -60.84 59.72 7.83
C LYS A 154 -59.33 59.59 7.79
N GLN A 155 -58.81 58.46 7.30
CA GLN A 155 -57.38 58.15 7.29
C GLN A 155 -56.60 59.05 6.31
N SER A 156 -57.10 59.26 5.10
CA SER A 156 -56.48 60.15 4.10
C SER A 156 -56.44 61.62 4.55
N LEU A 157 -57.35 62.06 5.41
CA LEU A 157 -57.35 63.42 5.95
C LEU A 157 -56.43 63.58 7.18
N ILE A 158 -56.02 62.46 7.81
CA ILE A 158 -54.97 62.43 8.83
C ILE A 158 -53.60 62.41 8.15
N TYR A 159 -53.39 61.49 7.20
CA TYR A 159 -52.09 61.24 6.56
C TYR A 159 -51.84 62.02 5.24
N HIS A 160 -52.67 63.02 4.92
CA HIS A 160 -52.53 63.78 3.66
C HIS A 160 -51.14 64.41 3.54
N PRO A 161 -50.48 64.35 2.36
CA PRO A 161 -49.15 64.94 2.16
C PRO A 161 -49.12 66.44 2.48
N ASP A 162 -50.14 67.20 2.08
CA ASP A 162 -50.23 68.64 2.35
C ASP A 162 -50.29 69.00 3.84
N ARG A 163 -50.67 68.06 4.71
CA ARG A 163 -50.77 68.27 6.17
C ARG A 163 -49.56 67.74 6.93
N ASN A 164 -48.77 66.86 6.32
CA ASN A 164 -47.61 66.20 6.91
C ASN A 164 -46.37 66.40 6.00
N GLN A 165 -46.18 67.63 5.53
CA GLN A 165 -45.10 67.99 4.60
C GLN A 165 -43.74 67.69 5.24
N GLY A 166 -42.97 66.79 4.62
CA GLY A 166 -41.64 66.37 5.08
C GLY A 166 -41.60 65.11 5.95
N ASP A 167 -42.73 64.45 6.23
CA ASP A 167 -42.75 63.13 6.90
C ASP A 167 -42.84 61.97 5.88
N PRO A 168 -41.77 61.16 5.70
CA PRO A 168 -41.79 60.00 4.80
C PRO A 168 -42.74 58.89 5.27
N LEU A 169 -42.95 58.73 6.57
CA LEU A 169 -43.79 57.68 7.16
C LEU A 169 -45.28 58.01 6.97
N ALA A 170 -45.67 59.28 7.11
CA ALA A 170 -47.02 59.71 6.76
C ALA A 170 -47.32 59.50 5.26
N ASN A 171 -46.36 59.82 4.37
CA ASN A 171 -46.52 59.63 2.93
C ASN A 171 -46.61 58.12 2.57
N ALA A 172 -45.74 57.28 3.13
CA ALA A 172 -45.80 55.82 2.95
C ALA A 172 -47.14 55.23 3.44
N LYS A 173 -47.64 55.68 4.60
CA LYS A 173 -48.97 55.31 5.09
C LYS A 173 -50.10 55.78 4.17
N PHE A 174 -50.03 57.00 3.64
CA PHE A 174 -51.00 57.52 2.69
C PHE A 174 -51.09 56.67 1.41
N ILE A 175 -49.95 56.20 0.90
CA ILE A 175 -49.88 55.27 -0.24
C ILE A 175 -50.52 53.92 0.14
N GLN A 176 -50.21 53.36 1.30
CA GLN A 176 -50.82 52.10 1.78
C GLN A 176 -52.34 52.23 1.98
N ILE A 177 -52.82 53.32 2.58
CA ILE A 177 -54.24 53.64 2.76
C ILE A 177 -54.96 53.76 1.40
N SER A 178 -54.30 54.34 0.40
CA SER A 178 -54.82 54.47 -0.96
C SER A 178 -54.92 53.11 -1.67
N LYS A 179 -53.87 52.28 -1.59
CA LYS A 179 -53.91 50.90 -2.10
C LYS A 179 -54.95 50.04 -1.38
N ALA A 180 -55.10 50.20 -0.07
CA ALA A 180 -56.09 49.46 0.71
C ALA A 180 -57.52 49.81 0.30
N TYR A 181 -57.80 51.11 0.09
CA TYR A 181 -59.08 51.54 -0.45
C TYR A 181 -59.33 51.02 -1.88
N GLN A 182 -58.33 51.04 -2.76
CA GLN A 182 -58.42 50.46 -4.11
C GLN A 182 -58.73 48.95 -4.07
N SER A 183 -57.99 48.17 -3.26
CA SER A 183 -58.17 46.72 -3.12
C SER A 183 -59.55 46.28 -2.62
N LEU A 184 -60.33 47.20 -2.04
CA LEU A 184 -61.69 46.94 -1.55
C LEU A 184 -62.78 47.61 -2.39
N THR A 185 -62.45 48.44 -3.39
CA THR A 185 -63.45 49.21 -4.17
C THR A 185 -63.29 49.16 -5.69
N ASP A 186 -62.16 48.67 -6.21
CA ASP A 186 -62.00 48.30 -7.62
C ASP A 186 -62.12 46.78 -7.76
N GLU A 187 -62.96 46.31 -8.68
CA GLU A 187 -63.21 44.89 -8.93
C GLU A 187 -61.95 44.15 -9.39
N VAL A 188 -61.05 44.82 -10.14
CA VAL A 188 -59.80 44.23 -10.62
C VAL A 188 -58.78 44.10 -9.49
N ALA A 189 -58.52 45.19 -8.76
CA ALA A 189 -57.64 45.15 -7.59
C ALA A 189 -58.15 44.20 -6.49
N LYS A 190 -59.47 44.07 -6.32
CA LYS A 190 -60.08 43.11 -5.40
C LYS A 190 -59.90 41.66 -5.85
N ALA A 191 -60.14 41.34 -7.12
CA ALA A 191 -59.92 40.00 -7.65
C ALA A 191 -58.42 39.61 -7.59
N ASN A 192 -57.51 40.56 -7.82
CA ASN A 192 -56.07 40.36 -7.59
C ASN A 192 -55.76 40.08 -6.11
N TYR A 193 -56.34 40.85 -5.18
CA TYR A 193 -56.15 40.64 -3.75
C TYR A 193 -56.68 39.27 -3.30
N GLU A 194 -57.89 38.87 -3.71
CA GLU A 194 -58.50 37.58 -3.38
C GLU A 194 -57.73 36.38 -3.98
N LYS A 195 -56.99 36.58 -5.07
CA LYS A 195 -56.24 35.52 -5.78
C LYS A 195 -54.74 35.45 -5.45
N TYR A 196 -54.13 36.58 -5.09
CA TYR A 196 -52.67 36.70 -4.90
C TYR A 196 -52.26 37.35 -3.57
N GLY A 197 -53.20 37.75 -2.71
CA GLY A 197 -52.94 38.44 -1.44
C GLY A 197 -52.46 39.89 -1.58
N ASN A 198 -52.49 40.46 -2.79
CA ASN A 198 -52.00 41.81 -3.08
C ASN A 198 -52.80 42.44 -4.24
N PRO A 199 -53.30 43.70 -4.13
CA PRO A 199 -54.01 44.38 -5.23
C PRO A 199 -53.19 44.55 -6.51
N ASP A 200 -51.87 44.66 -6.41
CA ASP A 200 -50.97 44.87 -7.55
C ASP A 200 -50.86 43.62 -8.46
N GLY A 201 -51.43 42.47 -8.05
CA GLY A 201 -51.38 41.20 -8.77
C GLY A 201 -50.18 40.32 -8.37
N PRO A 202 -49.76 39.36 -9.22
CA PRO A 202 -48.68 38.44 -8.91
C PRO A 202 -47.33 39.16 -8.87
N GLN A 203 -46.79 39.35 -7.67
CA GLN A 203 -45.47 39.97 -7.50
C GLN A 203 -44.34 39.02 -7.90
N THR A 204 -43.31 39.56 -8.55
CA THR A 204 -42.04 38.86 -8.74
C THR A 204 -41.38 38.64 -7.39
N MET A 205 -41.02 37.39 -7.05
CA MET A 205 -40.25 37.11 -5.84
C MET A 205 -38.91 37.84 -5.92
N LYS A 206 -38.68 38.83 -5.05
CA LYS A 206 -37.36 39.43 -4.87
C LYS A 206 -36.50 38.42 -4.10
N ILE A 207 -35.70 37.65 -4.83
CA ILE A 207 -34.80 36.64 -4.25
C ILE A 207 -33.71 37.37 -3.46
N GLY A 208 -33.75 37.19 -2.14
CA GLY A 208 -32.71 37.69 -1.25
C GLY A 208 -31.60 36.68 -1.02
N VAL A 209 -30.38 37.15 -0.81
CA VAL A 209 -29.24 36.31 -0.42
C VAL A 209 -28.84 36.64 1.02
N GLY A 210 -28.83 35.63 1.90
CA GLY A 210 -28.44 35.73 3.30
C GLY A 210 -26.93 35.87 3.52
N LEU A 211 -26.28 36.77 2.77
CA LEU A 211 -24.93 37.26 3.03
C LEU A 211 -25.04 38.66 3.65
N PRO A 212 -24.17 39.00 4.62
CA PRO A 212 -24.28 40.25 5.33
C PRO A 212 -23.88 41.44 4.46
N SER A 213 -24.61 42.54 4.60
CA SER A 213 -24.46 43.78 3.83
C SER A 213 -23.03 44.34 3.85
N PHE A 214 -22.34 44.20 4.99
CA PHE A 214 -20.96 44.69 5.18
C PHE A 214 -19.96 44.20 4.12
N LEU A 215 -20.16 43.01 3.53
CA LEU A 215 -19.26 42.47 2.50
C LEU A 215 -19.33 43.23 1.17
N LEU A 216 -20.43 43.96 0.94
CA LEU A 216 -20.77 44.61 -0.32
C LEU A 216 -20.79 46.14 -0.23
N GLU A 217 -20.66 46.70 0.97
CA GLU A 217 -20.43 48.14 1.16
C GLU A 217 -19.18 48.59 0.40
N GLN A 218 -19.28 49.63 -0.42
CA GLN A 218 -18.16 50.18 -1.20
C GLN A 218 -16.92 50.56 -0.33
N GLN A 219 -17.14 50.84 0.95
CA GLN A 219 -16.09 51.12 1.94
C GLN A 219 -15.26 49.88 2.27
N ASN A 220 -15.90 48.71 2.37
CA ASN A 220 -15.28 47.46 2.81
C ASN A 220 -14.86 46.57 1.63
N GLN A 221 -15.50 46.72 0.46
CA GLN A 221 -15.28 45.89 -0.72
C GLN A 221 -13.79 45.73 -1.07
N VAL A 222 -13.01 46.81 -1.00
CA VAL A 222 -11.56 46.80 -1.25
C VAL A 222 -10.80 45.98 -0.21
N VAL A 223 -11.18 46.07 1.07
CA VAL A 223 -10.55 45.33 2.18
C VAL A 223 -10.87 43.83 2.08
N VAL A 224 -12.13 43.49 1.79
CA VAL A 224 -12.57 42.11 1.55
C VAL A 224 -11.82 41.51 0.36
N LEU A 225 -11.67 42.25 -0.73
CA LEU A 225 -10.94 41.81 -1.92
C LEU A 225 -9.43 41.60 -1.63
N ILE A 226 -8.81 42.49 -0.84
CA ILE A 226 -7.41 42.35 -0.40
C ILE A 226 -7.25 41.10 0.48
N ILE A 227 -8.13 40.86 1.44
CA ILE A 227 -8.09 39.66 2.29
C ILE A 227 -8.26 38.39 1.46
N PHE A 228 -9.22 38.39 0.51
CA PHE A 228 -9.44 37.27 -0.40
C PHE A 228 -8.20 36.96 -1.25
N PHE A 229 -7.61 37.97 -1.90
CA PHE A 229 -6.39 37.78 -2.69
C PHE A 229 -5.17 37.42 -1.82
N LEU A 230 -5.08 37.90 -0.58
CA LEU A 230 -4.02 37.50 0.35
C LEU A 230 -4.14 36.01 0.72
N LEU A 231 -5.37 35.54 0.95
CA LEU A 231 -5.66 34.13 1.21
C LEU A 231 -5.34 33.25 -0.02
N LEU A 232 -5.78 33.69 -1.20
CA LEU A 232 -5.61 32.97 -2.47
C LEU A 232 -4.17 32.93 -2.98
N LEU A 233 -3.41 34.04 -2.86
CA LEU A 233 -2.08 34.19 -3.45
C LEU A 233 -0.92 33.92 -2.48
N PHE A 234 -1.17 33.98 -1.17
CA PHE A 234 -0.12 33.75 -0.16
C PHE A 234 -0.46 32.63 0.81
N VAL A 235 -1.65 32.61 1.44
CA VAL A 235 -1.95 31.59 2.47
C VAL A 235 -2.11 30.19 1.86
N ILE A 236 -2.91 30.06 0.80
CA ILE A 236 -3.09 28.77 0.11
C ILE A 236 -1.77 28.30 -0.54
N PRO A 237 -1.03 29.12 -1.31
CA PRO A 237 0.27 28.73 -1.86
C PRO A 237 1.35 28.45 -0.80
N ALA A 238 1.42 29.20 0.31
CA ALA A 238 2.37 28.90 1.38
C ALA A 238 2.02 27.59 2.12
N GLY A 239 0.72 27.33 2.34
CA GLY A 239 0.25 26.05 2.87
C GLY A 239 0.58 24.88 1.94
N PHE A 240 0.36 25.05 0.63
CA PHE A 240 0.71 24.07 -0.39
C PHE A 240 2.23 23.86 -0.49
N ILE A 241 3.04 24.92 -0.51
CA ILE A 241 4.51 24.84 -0.55
C ILE A 241 5.04 24.15 0.70
N TYR A 242 4.53 24.50 1.90
CA TYR A 242 4.90 23.84 3.15
C TYR A 242 4.54 22.35 3.13
N TYR A 243 3.35 22.00 2.65
CA TYR A 243 2.92 20.61 2.48
C TYR A 243 3.83 19.87 1.49
N TYR A 244 4.00 20.40 0.27
CA TYR A 244 4.80 19.81 -0.80
C TYR A 244 6.28 19.65 -0.42
N GLN A 245 6.89 20.66 0.21
CA GLN A 245 8.27 20.57 0.69
C GLN A 245 8.46 19.51 1.79
N ARG A 246 7.41 19.19 2.56
CA ARG A 246 7.44 18.07 3.51
C ARG A 246 7.17 16.72 2.83
N GLN A 247 6.25 16.66 1.87
CA GLN A 247 5.94 15.42 1.14
C GLN A 247 7.12 14.94 0.27
N LYS A 248 7.81 15.84 -0.45
CA LYS A 248 8.91 15.47 -1.37
C LYS A 248 10.11 14.77 -0.71
N LEU A 249 10.18 14.75 0.62
CA LEU A 249 11.23 14.07 1.39
C LEU A 249 10.96 12.57 1.57
N TYR A 250 9.70 12.14 1.38
CA TYR A 250 9.24 10.77 1.57
C TYR A 250 8.80 10.14 0.23
N ALA A 251 9.05 8.85 0.09
CA ALA A 251 8.53 8.03 -0.98
C ALA A 251 7.08 7.58 -0.70
N PRO A 252 6.36 6.99 -1.67
CA PRO A 252 4.97 6.55 -1.48
C PRO A 252 4.74 5.54 -0.34
N ASN A 253 5.78 4.78 0.07
CA ASN A 253 5.74 3.87 1.23
C ASN A 253 6.00 4.56 2.57
N GLY A 254 6.12 5.90 2.61
CA GLY A 254 6.28 6.69 3.84
C GLY A 254 7.71 6.73 4.41
N VAL A 255 8.69 6.17 3.71
CA VAL A 255 10.12 6.18 4.07
C VAL A 255 10.82 7.36 3.40
N MET A 256 11.82 7.96 4.05
CA MET A 256 12.61 9.05 3.49
C MET A 256 13.44 8.58 2.29
N VAL A 257 13.49 9.37 1.21
CA VAL A 257 14.21 9.01 -0.02
C VAL A 257 15.70 8.75 0.24
N GLU A 258 16.32 9.52 1.15
CA GLU A 258 17.69 9.33 1.62
C GLU A 258 17.91 7.96 2.28
N THR A 259 16.93 7.46 3.04
CA THR A 259 16.97 6.12 3.66
C THR A 259 16.83 5.01 2.62
N LEU A 260 15.97 5.18 1.61
CA LEU A 260 15.86 4.21 0.52
C LEU A 260 17.17 4.10 -0.29
N GLN A 261 17.83 5.23 -0.56
CA GLN A 261 19.15 5.25 -1.19
C GLN A 261 20.21 4.55 -0.32
N PHE A 262 20.24 4.84 0.98
CA PHE A 262 21.14 4.20 1.94
C PHE A 262 20.94 2.67 2.00
N MET A 263 19.70 2.21 2.14
CA MET A 263 19.38 0.77 2.19
C MET A 263 19.64 0.09 0.84
N GLY A 264 19.35 0.75 -0.28
CA GLY A 264 19.66 0.25 -1.62
C GLY A 264 21.16 0.04 -1.89
N TYR A 265 22.03 0.76 -1.18
CA TYR A 265 23.49 0.59 -1.25
C TYR A 265 24.03 -0.44 -0.25
N TYR A 266 23.59 -0.40 1.01
CA TYR A 266 24.16 -1.21 2.10
C TYR A 266 23.45 -2.55 2.38
N LEU A 267 22.26 -2.80 1.83
CA LEU A 267 21.61 -4.10 1.94
C LEU A 267 22.31 -5.12 1.04
N THR A 268 22.45 -6.36 1.53
CA THR A 268 23.07 -7.48 0.80
C THR A 268 22.27 -8.76 0.99
N GLU A 269 22.49 -9.75 0.13
CA GLU A 269 21.97 -11.11 0.31
C GLU A 269 22.49 -11.80 1.59
N ALA A 270 23.55 -11.29 2.20
CA ALA A 270 24.11 -11.75 3.47
C ALA A 270 23.50 -11.03 4.71
N THR A 271 22.60 -10.06 4.52
CA THR A 271 22.00 -9.30 5.63
C THR A 271 20.98 -10.14 6.40
N ARG A 272 21.16 -10.23 7.72
CA ARG A 272 20.29 -10.98 8.66
C ARG A 272 19.89 -10.08 9.84
N VAL A 273 18.90 -10.49 10.65
CA VAL A 273 18.35 -9.75 11.82
C VAL A 273 19.44 -9.02 12.64
N LYS A 274 20.55 -9.70 12.96
CA LYS A 274 21.70 -9.19 13.72
C LYS A 274 22.39 -7.92 13.16
N ASN A 275 22.18 -7.59 11.89
CA ASN A 275 22.69 -6.38 11.24
C ASN A 275 21.67 -5.22 11.32
N GLY A 276 20.41 -5.52 11.62
CA GLY A 276 19.28 -4.58 11.61
C GLY A 276 19.50 -3.34 12.48
N PRO A 277 19.82 -3.49 13.79
CA PRO A 277 20.01 -2.33 14.67
C PRO A 277 21.11 -1.37 14.22
N GLU A 278 22.16 -1.86 13.54
CA GLU A 278 23.19 -1.01 12.92
C GLU A 278 22.62 -0.23 11.73
N LEU A 279 22.01 -0.90 10.75
CA LEU A 279 21.46 -0.26 9.55
C LEU A 279 20.35 0.75 9.90
N LEU A 280 19.42 0.36 10.79
CA LEU A 280 18.30 1.20 11.22
C LEU A 280 18.76 2.42 12.03
N SER A 281 19.86 2.32 12.78
CA SER A 281 20.42 3.48 13.49
C SER A 281 20.96 4.57 12.55
N CYS A 282 21.40 4.18 11.34
CA CYS A 282 21.92 5.07 10.30
C CYS A 282 20.84 5.71 9.42
N ALA A 283 19.60 5.20 9.45
CA ALA A 283 18.47 5.74 8.68
C ALA A 283 18.20 7.23 8.99
N ALA A 284 17.72 7.99 8.00
CA ALA A 284 17.46 9.42 8.14
C ALA A 284 16.35 9.72 9.17
N GLU A 285 15.36 8.85 9.29
CA GLU A 285 14.28 8.90 10.28
C GLU A 285 14.80 8.77 11.72
N SER A 286 15.92 8.07 11.90
CA SER A 286 16.65 7.92 13.17
C SER A 286 17.56 9.12 13.43
N ARG A 287 18.28 9.59 12.39
CA ARG A 287 19.19 10.75 12.47
C ARG A 287 18.44 12.08 12.72
N THR A 288 17.19 12.17 12.33
CA THR A 288 16.28 13.32 12.56
C THR A 288 15.55 13.26 13.92
N LEU A 289 16.13 12.59 14.91
CA LEU A 289 15.72 12.66 16.31
C LEU A 289 16.71 13.54 17.08
N ASP A 290 16.20 14.52 17.82
CA ASP A 290 17.02 15.44 18.61
C ASP A 290 17.95 14.69 19.57
N SER A 291 19.15 15.25 19.77
CA SER A 291 20.17 14.73 20.69
C SER A 291 20.45 15.73 21.80
N ASP A 292 20.44 15.26 23.04
CA ASP A 292 20.62 16.08 24.24
C ASP A 292 22.01 15.86 24.83
N LEU A 293 22.58 16.89 25.47
CA LEU A 293 23.87 16.79 26.17
C LEU A 293 23.85 15.80 27.34
N ASN A 294 22.66 15.50 27.88
CA ASN A 294 22.45 14.49 28.91
C ASN A 294 22.39 13.04 28.39
N ASP A 295 22.35 12.82 27.06
CA ASP A 295 22.21 11.48 26.47
C ASP A 295 23.31 10.52 26.94
N ASP A 296 24.58 10.91 26.90
CA ASP A 296 25.70 10.04 27.32
C ASP A 296 25.67 9.66 28.81
N ALA A 297 25.04 10.48 29.66
CA ALA A 297 24.87 10.20 31.08
C ALA A 297 23.74 9.19 31.33
N GLU A 298 22.59 9.37 30.67
CA GLU A 298 21.43 8.47 30.79
C GLU A 298 21.62 7.13 30.07
N MET A 299 22.44 7.09 29.00
CA MET A 299 22.75 5.84 28.28
C MET A 299 23.75 4.94 29.02
N LYS A 300 24.48 5.44 30.02
CA LYS A 300 25.51 4.70 30.75
C LYS A 300 25.05 3.35 31.36
N PRO A 301 23.89 3.23 32.05
CA PRO A 301 23.37 1.94 32.49
C PRO A 301 23.03 0.99 31.34
N LEU A 302 22.46 1.50 30.24
CA LEU A 302 22.09 0.70 29.06
C LEU A 302 23.31 0.15 28.34
N ILE A 303 24.39 0.94 28.20
CA ILE A 303 25.67 0.52 27.61
C ILE A 303 26.30 -0.67 28.36
N GLY A 304 26.05 -0.80 29.67
CA GLY A 304 26.52 -1.93 30.47
C GLY A 304 25.62 -3.17 30.45
N ALA A 305 24.37 -3.04 29.99
CA ALA A 305 23.36 -4.10 30.01
C ALA A 305 23.05 -4.70 28.63
N VAL A 306 23.12 -3.90 27.56
CA VAL A 306 22.88 -4.33 26.18
C VAL A 306 23.98 -5.28 25.70
N GLN A 307 23.59 -6.45 25.19
CA GLN A 307 24.53 -7.44 24.68
C GLN A 307 24.75 -7.26 23.17
N GLU A 308 25.69 -6.38 22.79
CA GLU A 308 26.01 -6.15 21.37
C GLU A 308 26.49 -7.44 20.67
N PRO A 309 25.91 -7.83 19.50
CA PRO A 309 26.26 -9.09 18.84
C PRO A 309 27.59 -9.06 18.06
N ARG A 310 28.09 -7.87 17.69
CA ARG A 310 29.35 -7.63 16.95
C ARG A 310 29.90 -6.24 17.28
N LYS A 311 31.20 -6.05 17.05
CA LYS A 311 31.78 -4.71 16.92
C LYS A 311 31.13 -3.97 15.73
N PRO A 312 30.92 -2.64 15.82
CA PRO A 312 30.30 -1.86 14.75
C PRO A 312 31.14 -1.88 13.47
N HIS A 313 30.48 -1.83 12.31
CA HIS A 313 31.14 -1.72 11.01
C HIS A 313 31.40 -0.25 10.64
N PHE A 314 30.42 0.62 10.89
CA PHE A 314 30.57 2.07 10.69
C PHE A 314 31.21 2.75 11.91
N ASP A 315 32.05 3.76 11.68
CA ASP A 315 32.35 4.76 12.71
C ASP A 315 31.22 5.79 12.77
N ARG A 316 30.85 6.24 13.97
CA ARG A 316 29.50 6.78 14.24
C ARG A 316 29.51 8.02 15.15
N PRO A 317 28.88 9.13 14.69
CA PRO A 317 28.42 10.21 15.57
C PRO A 317 27.55 9.69 16.73
N GLY A 318 27.55 10.42 17.85
CA GLY A 318 26.89 9.99 19.09
C GLY A 318 25.42 9.60 18.93
N VAL A 319 24.66 10.33 18.10
CA VAL A 319 23.23 10.07 17.83
C VAL A 319 22.98 8.67 17.25
N ILE A 320 23.81 8.23 16.30
CA ILE A 320 23.68 6.90 15.67
C ILE A 320 24.02 5.81 16.70
N ARG A 321 25.07 6.02 17.51
CA ARG A 321 25.42 5.11 18.61
C ARG A 321 24.29 5.00 19.63
N ARG A 322 23.72 6.13 20.07
CA ARG A 322 22.56 6.21 20.98
C ARG A 322 21.38 5.42 20.44
N ASN A 323 20.95 5.73 19.21
CA ASN A 323 19.79 5.11 18.58
C ASN A 323 19.96 3.59 18.46
N ARG A 324 21.13 3.08 18.05
CA ARG A 324 21.38 1.64 18.00
C ARG A 324 21.18 0.96 19.36
N ILE A 325 21.78 1.52 20.42
CA ILE A 325 21.70 0.93 21.77
C ILE A 325 20.24 0.95 22.27
N LEU A 326 19.45 1.97 21.92
CA LEU A 326 18.01 1.98 22.23
C LEU A 326 17.22 0.92 21.45
N ILE A 327 17.55 0.65 20.18
CA ILE A 327 16.94 -0.44 19.39
C ILE A 327 17.30 -1.81 19.98
N GLU A 328 18.58 -2.06 20.27
CA GLU A 328 19.03 -3.32 20.88
C GLU A 328 18.43 -3.50 22.29
N ALA A 329 18.33 -2.43 23.09
CA ALA A 329 17.67 -2.44 24.40
C ALA A 329 16.15 -2.69 24.31
N HIS A 330 15.46 -2.15 23.29
CA HIS A 330 14.05 -2.43 23.03
C HIS A 330 13.82 -3.91 22.70
N MET A 331 14.60 -4.46 21.77
CA MET A 331 14.56 -5.90 21.43
C MET A 331 14.86 -6.79 22.65
N GLN A 332 15.77 -6.37 23.53
CA GLN A 332 16.12 -7.08 24.78
C GLN A 332 15.15 -6.81 25.96
N ARG A 333 14.00 -6.15 25.73
CA ARG A 333 13.02 -5.75 26.76
C ARG A 333 13.60 -4.97 27.95
N LEU A 334 14.72 -4.26 27.75
CA LEU A 334 15.44 -3.49 28.78
C LEU A 334 14.82 -2.12 29.08
N HIS A 335 13.54 -1.90 28.76
CA HIS A 335 12.81 -0.64 28.95
C HIS A 335 12.79 -0.15 30.41
N THR A 336 13.04 -1.01 31.39
CA THR A 336 13.15 -0.68 32.82
C THR A 336 14.44 0.08 33.16
N LEU A 337 15.49 -0.05 32.35
CA LEU A 337 16.76 0.66 32.49
C LEU A 337 16.78 2.00 31.74
N MET A 338 15.73 2.29 30.95
CA MET A 338 15.55 3.56 30.25
C MET A 338 14.89 4.59 31.17
N SER A 339 15.40 5.83 31.15
CA SER A 339 14.65 6.95 31.73
C SER A 339 13.34 7.19 30.98
N SER A 340 12.40 7.92 31.58
CA SER A 340 11.15 8.33 30.91
C SER A 340 11.41 9.14 29.62
N ARG A 341 12.57 9.81 29.52
CA ARG A 341 13.00 10.56 28.33
C ARG A 341 13.51 9.61 27.25
N LEU A 342 14.43 8.71 27.60
CA LEU A 342 14.97 7.70 26.67
C LEU A 342 13.90 6.73 26.19
N ARG A 343 12.93 6.35 27.04
CA ARG A 343 11.78 5.54 26.62
C ARG A 343 10.95 6.27 25.57
N ALA A 344 10.54 7.53 25.80
CA ALA A 344 9.78 8.30 24.82
C ALA A 344 10.50 8.51 23.47
N ILE A 345 11.84 8.61 23.48
CA ILE A 345 12.65 8.65 22.26
C ILE A 345 12.69 7.27 21.58
N THR A 346 12.84 6.18 22.34
CA THR A 346 12.79 4.79 21.84
C THR A 346 11.43 4.49 21.22
N ASP A 347 10.35 4.92 21.85
CA ASP A 347 8.98 4.79 21.36
C ASP A 347 8.83 5.50 20.01
N THR A 348 9.34 6.74 19.90
CA THR A 348 9.32 7.52 18.66
C THR A 348 10.18 6.88 17.57
N LEU A 349 11.32 6.30 17.94
CA LEU A 349 12.27 5.62 17.04
C LEU A 349 11.66 4.34 16.47
N VAL A 350 11.18 3.43 17.32
CA VAL A 350 10.61 2.13 16.91
C VAL A 350 9.42 2.31 15.96
N VAL A 351 8.55 3.30 16.22
CA VAL A 351 7.43 3.64 15.32
C VAL A 351 7.89 4.15 13.95
N ARG A 352 9.00 4.91 13.89
CA ARG A 352 9.58 5.39 12.62
C ARG A 352 10.30 4.28 11.84
N LEU A 353 10.81 3.26 12.52
CA LEU A 353 11.62 2.20 11.92
C LEU A 353 10.81 1.08 11.27
N VAL A 354 9.55 0.88 11.65
CA VAL A 354 8.69 -0.16 11.03
C VAL A 354 8.57 0.02 9.50
N PRO A 355 8.20 1.20 8.95
CA PRO A 355 8.20 1.41 7.51
C PRO A 355 9.57 1.23 6.86
N VAL A 356 10.67 1.60 7.55
CA VAL A 356 12.04 1.40 7.05
C VAL A 356 12.35 -0.09 6.87
N VAL A 357 11.96 -0.95 7.81
CA VAL A 357 12.14 -2.41 7.68
C VAL A 357 11.23 -2.99 6.60
N GLN A 358 9.98 -2.51 6.45
CA GLN A 358 9.12 -2.91 5.34
C GLN A 358 9.78 -2.58 3.98
N ALA A 359 10.36 -1.39 3.83
CA ALA A 359 11.13 -1.04 2.63
C ALA A 359 12.41 -1.90 2.46
N MET A 360 13.03 -2.40 3.53
CA MET A 360 14.14 -3.37 3.42
C MET A 360 13.66 -4.74 2.91
N VAL A 361 12.41 -5.15 3.19
CA VAL A 361 11.79 -6.33 2.54
C VAL A 361 11.55 -6.03 1.06
N GLU A 362 10.92 -4.90 0.73
CA GLU A 362 10.65 -4.48 -0.67
C GLU A 362 11.95 -4.44 -1.51
N ILE A 363 13.02 -3.80 -1.01
CA ILE A 363 14.33 -3.72 -1.68
C ILE A 363 15.02 -5.08 -1.84
N SER A 364 14.82 -6.03 -0.91
CA SER A 364 15.40 -7.38 -1.03
C SER A 364 14.58 -8.30 -1.95
N ALA A 365 13.25 -8.15 -1.99
CA ALA A 365 12.38 -8.85 -2.93
C ALA A 365 12.66 -8.42 -4.38
N MET A 366 12.84 -7.12 -4.63
CA MET A 366 13.29 -6.56 -5.93
C MET A 366 14.69 -7.02 -6.38
N ARG A 367 15.40 -7.82 -5.57
CA ARG A 367 16.71 -8.41 -5.88
C ARG A 367 16.74 -9.94 -5.76
N GLU A 368 15.57 -10.58 -5.65
CA GLU A 368 15.40 -12.03 -5.43
C GLU A 368 16.08 -12.57 -4.15
N TRP A 369 16.45 -11.69 -3.20
CA TRP A 369 17.22 -12.04 -2.00
C TRP A 369 16.36 -12.63 -0.87
N LEU A 370 15.67 -13.75 -1.14
CA LEU A 370 14.75 -14.41 -0.20
C LEU A 370 15.31 -14.60 1.24
N PRO A 371 16.58 -15.03 1.47
CA PRO A 371 17.13 -15.16 2.82
C PRO A 371 17.22 -13.83 3.59
N THR A 372 17.40 -12.72 2.87
CA THR A 372 17.33 -11.36 3.44
C THR A 372 15.89 -10.94 3.65
N CYS A 373 14.97 -11.20 2.71
CA CYS A 373 13.53 -10.90 2.85
C CYS A 373 12.95 -11.49 4.14
N MET A 374 13.09 -12.82 4.32
CA MET A 374 12.65 -13.53 5.53
C MET A 374 13.30 -12.96 6.80
N SER A 375 14.58 -12.58 6.72
CA SER A 375 15.29 -11.98 7.86
C SER A 375 14.83 -10.57 8.19
N MET A 376 14.32 -9.80 7.22
CA MET A 376 13.77 -8.46 7.47
C MET A 376 12.33 -8.54 8.00
N VAL A 377 11.54 -9.53 7.57
CA VAL A 377 10.25 -9.86 8.23
C VAL A 377 10.47 -10.31 9.69
N GLU A 378 11.48 -11.14 9.97
CA GLU A 378 11.81 -11.52 11.35
C GLU A 378 12.34 -10.32 12.18
N LEU A 379 13.12 -9.42 11.58
CA LEU A 379 13.53 -8.16 12.23
C LEU A 379 12.32 -7.26 12.55
N LEU A 380 11.32 -7.22 11.68
CA LEU A 380 10.08 -6.47 11.87
C LEU A 380 9.31 -6.99 13.10
N ARG A 381 9.18 -8.32 13.25
CA ARG A 381 8.63 -8.96 14.44
C ARG A 381 9.43 -8.63 15.70
N CYS A 382 10.76 -8.70 15.66
CA CYS A 382 11.61 -8.32 16.81
C CYS A 382 11.38 -6.87 17.28
N LEU A 383 11.04 -5.94 16.38
CA LEU A 383 10.72 -4.55 16.71
C LEU A 383 9.28 -4.37 17.23
N VAL A 384 8.31 -5.09 16.66
CA VAL A 384 6.89 -5.03 17.08
C VAL A 384 6.70 -5.72 18.44
N GLN A 385 7.28 -6.91 18.61
CA GLN A 385 7.09 -7.77 19.80
C GLN A 385 8.21 -7.67 20.84
N ALA A 386 9.24 -6.86 20.58
CA ALA A 386 10.39 -6.64 21.46
C ALA A 386 11.09 -7.96 21.86
N LEU A 387 11.78 -8.63 20.92
CA LEU A 387 12.36 -9.97 21.11
C LEU A 387 13.86 -10.06 20.78
N ASP A 388 14.61 -10.80 21.61
CA ASP A 388 16.01 -11.23 21.41
C ASP A 388 16.22 -12.72 21.83
N GLN A 389 17.33 -13.32 21.42
CA GLN A 389 17.46 -14.77 21.19
C GLN A 389 18.17 -15.57 22.33
N ARG A 390 18.35 -15.03 23.55
CA ARG A 390 19.43 -15.51 24.48
C ARG A 390 19.19 -15.41 26.02
N CYS A 391 18.33 -16.23 26.64
CA CYS A 391 18.06 -16.20 28.11
C CYS A 391 18.51 -17.47 28.90
N ASN A 392 18.51 -17.42 30.24
CA ASN A 392 19.00 -18.47 31.16
C ASN A 392 17.97 -18.83 32.25
N ALA A 393 17.63 -20.13 32.36
CA ALA A 393 16.59 -20.65 33.25
C ALA A 393 16.89 -20.58 34.78
N MET A 394 18.14 -20.39 35.22
CA MET A 394 18.42 -20.29 36.66
C MET A 394 17.93 -18.99 37.32
N TYR A 395 17.52 -17.98 36.54
CA TYR A 395 17.01 -16.71 37.06
C TYR A 395 15.58 -16.78 37.63
N GLN A 396 14.91 -17.93 37.50
CA GLN A 396 13.58 -18.19 38.08
C GLN A 396 13.62 -18.37 39.60
N VAL A 397 14.78 -18.77 40.15
CA VAL A 397 14.97 -18.93 41.59
C VAL A 397 15.12 -17.55 42.24
N PRO A 398 14.41 -17.24 43.36
CA PRO A 398 14.53 -15.96 44.04
C PRO A 398 15.99 -15.57 44.32
N TYR A 399 16.34 -14.31 44.03
CA TYR A 399 17.67 -13.73 44.24
C TYR A 399 18.83 -14.43 43.51
N PHE A 400 18.59 -15.18 42.43
CA PHE A 400 19.67 -15.72 41.59
C PHE A 400 20.12 -14.70 40.53
N ASP A 401 21.24 -14.03 40.81
CA ASP A 401 21.95 -13.16 39.87
C ASP A 401 22.82 -13.94 38.87
N GLY A 402 23.53 -13.21 37.99
CA GLY A 402 24.43 -13.77 36.97
C GLY A 402 25.61 -14.59 37.50
N GLU A 403 26.03 -14.41 38.75
CA GLU A 403 27.11 -15.19 39.37
C GLU A 403 26.56 -16.41 40.12
N ARG A 404 25.49 -16.24 40.91
CA ARG A 404 24.73 -17.31 41.58
C ARG A 404 24.22 -18.34 40.57
N ALA A 405 23.64 -17.87 39.45
CA ALA A 405 23.22 -18.72 38.33
C ALA A 405 24.40 -19.49 37.69
N ARG A 406 25.52 -18.83 37.39
CA ARG A 406 26.74 -19.47 36.84
C ARG A 406 27.34 -20.50 37.81
N HIS A 407 27.26 -20.25 39.11
CA HIS A 407 27.72 -21.20 40.12
C HIS A 407 26.82 -22.44 40.21
N ALA A 408 25.50 -22.29 40.08
CA ALA A 408 24.57 -23.41 40.06
C ALA A 408 24.64 -24.24 38.76
N THR A 409 24.79 -23.61 37.59
CA THR A 409 25.00 -24.30 36.30
C THR A 409 26.40 -24.90 36.14
N LYS A 410 27.32 -24.65 37.08
CA LYS A 410 28.70 -25.14 37.00
C LYS A 410 28.74 -26.68 36.96
N ASN A 411 29.36 -27.20 35.89
CA ASN A 411 29.45 -28.62 35.54
C ASN A 411 28.08 -29.28 35.23
N LYS A 412 27.18 -28.56 34.55
CA LYS A 412 25.90 -29.08 34.02
C LYS A 412 25.79 -28.83 32.51
N PRO A 413 25.11 -29.71 31.74
CA PRO A 413 25.11 -29.68 30.28
C PRO A 413 24.29 -28.51 29.71
N ASN A 414 23.23 -28.09 30.40
CA ASN A 414 22.44 -26.91 30.09
C ASN A 414 21.80 -26.34 31.37
N THR A 415 21.19 -25.16 31.22
CA THR A 415 20.56 -24.38 32.29
C THR A 415 19.35 -25.10 32.91
N ALA A 416 18.51 -25.74 32.09
CA ALA A 416 17.32 -26.47 32.54
C ALA A 416 17.65 -27.72 33.39
N THR A 417 18.73 -28.44 33.05
CA THR A 417 19.18 -29.59 33.84
C THR A 417 19.69 -29.15 35.22
N ALA A 418 20.42 -28.03 35.27
CA ALA A 418 20.85 -27.45 36.56
C ALA A 418 19.66 -27.04 37.44
N PHE A 419 18.59 -26.49 36.85
CA PHE A 419 17.36 -26.12 37.55
C PHE A 419 16.60 -27.34 38.08
N LYS A 420 16.44 -28.40 37.27
CA LYS A 420 15.81 -29.66 37.69
C LYS A 420 16.58 -30.35 38.83
N ASP A 421 17.91 -30.38 38.74
CA ASP A 421 18.78 -30.89 39.80
C ASP A 421 18.75 -30.02 41.07
N PHE A 422 18.55 -28.71 40.94
CA PHE A 422 18.37 -27.81 42.07
C PHE A 422 17.06 -28.14 42.80
N LEU A 423 15.92 -28.11 42.09
CA LEU A 423 14.59 -28.41 42.65
C LEU A 423 14.53 -29.77 43.36
N ASN A 424 15.10 -30.81 42.75
CA ASN A 424 15.05 -32.19 43.24
C ASN A 424 16.13 -32.54 44.27
N SER A 425 16.92 -31.57 44.77
CA SER A 425 17.96 -31.85 45.77
C SER A 425 17.42 -31.86 47.20
N ASP A 426 17.79 -32.90 47.97
CA ASP A 426 17.50 -33.06 49.42
C ASP A 426 18.21 -32.02 50.32
N LYS A 427 18.88 -31.03 49.72
CA LYS A 427 19.65 -30.00 50.42
C LYS A 427 18.79 -28.76 50.61
N THR A 428 18.64 -28.31 51.86
CA THR A 428 17.91 -27.10 52.23
C THR A 428 18.87 -26.00 52.68
N GLY A 429 18.41 -24.74 52.66
CA GLY A 429 19.21 -23.61 53.13
C GLY A 429 20.57 -23.43 52.43
N LYS A 430 21.61 -23.13 53.21
CA LYS A 430 22.95 -22.77 52.69
C LYS A 430 23.71 -23.90 52.00
N ASP A 431 23.31 -25.16 52.19
CA ASP A 431 23.91 -26.31 51.50
C ASP A 431 23.49 -26.42 50.02
N ARG A 432 22.47 -25.66 49.60
CA ARG A 432 21.98 -25.62 48.21
C ARG A 432 22.94 -24.82 47.31
N LYS A 433 23.18 -25.31 46.08
CA LYS A 433 24.11 -24.67 45.13
C LYS A 433 23.64 -23.27 44.75
N GLY A 434 24.38 -22.25 45.15
CA GLY A 434 24.06 -20.83 44.90
C GLY A 434 23.48 -20.10 46.12
N CYS A 435 23.20 -20.81 47.22
CA CYS A 435 22.52 -20.26 48.39
C CYS A 435 23.42 -20.04 49.64
N ALA A 436 24.72 -20.31 49.54
CA ALA A 436 25.65 -20.24 50.68
C ALA A 436 25.70 -18.84 51.33
N ASP A 437 25.75 -17.79 50.49
CA ASP A 437 25.92 -16.40 50.90
C ASP A 437 24.60 -15.68 51.22
N MET A 438 23.46 -16.36 51.07
CA MET A 438 22.13 -15.77 51.30
C MET A 438 21.83 -15.54 52.78
N ASN A 439 21.05 -14.51 53.09
CA ASN A 439 20.52 -14.22 54.42
C ASN A 439 19.27 -15.07 54.74
N GLU A 440 18.81 -15.04 56.00
CA GLU A 440 17.71 -15.92 56.45
C GLU A 440 16.36 -15.64 55.75
N GLN A 441 16.10 -14.40 55.31
CA GLN A 441 14.91 -14.06 54.52
C GLN A 441 15.05 -14.50 53.07
N GLU A 442 16.20 -14.25 52.42
CA GLU A 442 16.48 -14.76 51.07
C GLU A 442 16.35 -16.29 51.01
N LEU A 443 16.83 -16.99 52.04
CA LEU A 443 16.69 -18.44 52.16
C LEU A 443 15.24 -18.88 52.39
N ALA A 444 14.47 -18.15 53.20
CA ALA A 444 13.05 -18.44 53.42
C ALA A 444 12.23 -18.26 52.13
N ASP A 445 12.52 -17.24 51.34
CA ASP A 445 11.86 -16.96 50.06
C ASP A 445 12.25 -17.98 48.97
N VAL A 446 13.53 -18.40 48.90
CA VAL A 446 13.98 -19.50 48.03
C VAL A 446 13.35 -20.83 48.45
N GLU A 447 13.23 -21.11 49.74
CA GLU A 447 12.57 -22.32 50.24
C GLU A 447 11.05 -22.28 49.96
N ALA A 448 10.40 -21.11 50.11
CA ALA A 448 8.99 -20.91 49.75
C ALA A 448 8.74 -21.07 48.24
N PHE A 449 9.69 -20.68 47.38
CA PHE A 449 9.67 -20.99 45.96
C PHE A 449 9.77 -22.50 45.72
N VAL A 450 10.77 -23.17 46.30
CA VAL A 450 11.04 -24.60 46.09
C VAL A 450 9.90 -25.50 46.59
N GLN A 451 9.22 -25.13 47.67
CA GLN A 451 8.06 -25.86 48.20
C GLN A 451 6.77 -25.59 47.39
N HIS A 452 6.73 -24.51 46.61
CA HIS A 452 5.58 -24.13 45.81
C HIS A 452 5.66 -24.65 44.38
N VAL A 453 6.85 -24.66 43.76
CA VAL A 453 7.08 -25.15 42.39
C VAL A 453 6.57 -26.59 42.22
N THR A 454 5.74 -26.77 41.20
CA THR A 454 4.92 -27.97 40.97
C THR A 454 5.75 -29.22 40.71
N ARG A 455 5.29 -30.34 41.26
CA ARG A 455 5.84 -31.68 40.99
C ARG A 455 4.73 -32.57 40.47
N MET A 456 4.77 -32.87 39.17
CA MET A 456 3.81 -33.74 38.49
C MET A 456 4.35 -35.14 38.30
N LYS A 457 3.51 -36.13 38.62
CA LYS A 457 3.66 -37.53 38.24
C LYS A 457 2.68 -37.85 37.11
N ILE A 458 3.15 -38.49 36.06
CA ILE A 458 2.36 -38.83 34.86
C ILE A 458 2.23 -40.34 34.74
N GLU A 459 1.01 -40.84 34.54
CA GLU A 459 0.68 -42.25 34.30
C GLU A 459 -0.13 -42.34 32.99
N THR A 460 0.13 -43.35 32.14
CA THR A 460 -0.51 -43.47 30.82
C THR A 460 -1.01 -44.89 30.54
N LYS A 461 -2.09 -45.00 29.75
CA LYS A 461 -2.70 -46.25 29.29
C LYS A 461 -3.32 -46.05 27.91
N VAL A 462 -3.19 -47.04 27.01
CA VAL A 462 -3.95 -47.08 25.74
C VAL A 462 -5.12 -48.06 25.89
N GLU A 463 -6.28 -47.71 25.36
CA GLU A 463 -7.49 -48.54 25.32
C GLU A 463 -8.32 -48.23 24.05
N VAL A 464 -9.08 -49.19 23.55
CA VAL A 464 -10.10 -48.97 22.50
C VAL A 464 -11.45 -48.81 23.19
N VAL A 465 -12.33 -47.99 22.61
CA VAL A 465 -13.68 -47.78 23.18
C VAL A 465 -14.54 -49.02 22.90
N ASP A 466 -15.24 -49.48 23.93
CA ASP A 466 -16.11 -50.68 23.96
C ASP A 466 -15.45 -52.06 23.68
N GLU A 467 -14.16 -52.11 23.30
CA GLU A 467 -13.41 -53.36 23.07
C GLU A 467 -12.20 -53.55 24.00
N ASN A 468 -11.90 -54.81 24.36
CA ASN A 468 -10.87 -55.15 25.37
C ASN A 468 -9.49 -55.50 24.77
N GLU A 469 -9.43 -55.71 23.46
CA GLU A 469 -8.22 -56.03 22.70
C GLU A 469 -8.10 -55.00 21.55
N ILE A 470 -6.91 -54.83 20.98
CA ILE A 470 -6.64 -53.81 19.95
C ILE A 470 -6.20 -54.52 18.67
N VAL A 471 -6.94 -54.30 17.58
CA VAL A 471 -6.78 -54.98 16.27
C VAL A 471 -6.26 -53.99 15.22
N GLU A 472 -5.68 -54.53 14.14
CA GLU A 472 -5.16 -53.74 13.03
C GLU A 472 -6.29 -53.02 12.26
N GLY A 473 -6.37 -51.70 12.45
CA GLY A 473 -7.42 -50.83 11.89
C GLY A 473 -8.16 -50.00 12.95
N ASP A 474 -8.04 -50.35 14.23
CA ASP A 474 -8.80 -49.73 15.32
C ASP A 474 -8.28 -48.35 15.74
N VAL A 475 -9.19 -47.50 16.22
CA VAL A 475 -8.88 -46.17 16.76
C VAL A 475 -8.55 -46.27 18.26
N GLY A 476 -7.28 -46.55 18.57
CA GLY A 476 -6.78 -46.58 19.94
C GLY A 476 -6.78 -45.19 20.62
N THR A 477 -7.34 -45.11 21.82
CA THR A 477 -7.41 -43.90 22.66
C THR A 477 -6.32 -43.93 23.73
N LEU A 478 -5.59 -42.83 23.92
CA LEU A 478 -4.57 -42.67 24.95
C LEU A 478 -5.13 -41.91 26.17
N VAL A 479 -5.26 -42.59 27.30
CA VAL A 479 -5.61 -42.00 28.59
C VAL A 479 -4.34 -41.60 29.34
N ILE A 480 -4.24 -40.34 29.75
CA ILE A 480 -3.18 -39.82 30.61
C ILE A 480 -3.76 -39.33 31.93
N LYS A 481 -3.11 -39.68 33.05
CA LYS A 481 -3.43 -39.24 34.41
C LYS A 481 -2.27 -38.44 35.00
N LEU A 482 -2.59 -37.31 35.62
CA LEU A 482 -1.66 -36.36 36.23
C LEU A 482 -1.91 -36.25 37.74
N ASP A 483 -0.95 -36.64 38.58
CA ASP A 483 -1.00 -36.44 40.03
C ASP A 483 0.00 -35.37 40.47
N ARG A 484 -0.46 -34.37 41.25
CA ARG A 484 0.38 -33.32 41.86
C ARG A 484 0.90 -33.76 43.22
N GLU A 485 2.21 -33.79 43.42
CA GLU A 485 2.84 -34.25 44.68
C GLU A 485 2.98 -33.16 45.76
N ASN A 486 2.84 -31.88 45.40
CA ASN A 486 3.07 -30.71 46.28
C ASN A 486 1.79 -30.15 46.98
N LEU A 487 0.60 -30.71 46.70
CA LEU A 487 -0.68 -30.24 47.25
C LEU A 487 -1.40 -31.31 48.07
N GLN A 488 -2.20 -30.89 49.05
CA GLN A 488 -3.09 -31.77 49.82
C GLN A 488 -4.54 -31.67 49.34
N LYS A 489 -5.34 -32.73 49.55
CA LYS A 489 -6.73 -32.79 49.07
C LYS A 489 -7.59 -31.66 49.68
N GLY A 490 -8.06 -30.74 48.84
CA GLY A 490 -8.82 -29.55 49.21
C GLY A 490 -8.01 -28.23 49.19
N GLU A 491 -6.70 -28.30 49.04
CA GLU A 491 -5.87 -27.16 48.61
C GLU A 491 -5.93 -27.04 47.08
N ALA A 492 -5.89 -25.81 46.57
CA ALA A 492 -5.71 -25.52 45.16
C ALA A 492 -4.44 -24.68 44.97
N ALA A 493 -3.77 -24.83 43.81
CA ALA A 493 -2.66 -23.96 43.46
C ALA A 493 -3.14 -22.50 43.40
N GLY A 494 -2.43 -21.61 44.10
CA GLY A 494 -2.53 -20.18 43.88
C GLY A 494 -1.44 -19.72 42.89
N PRO A 495 -1.21 -18.41 42.75
CA PRO A 495 -0.19 -17.93 41.82
C PRO A 495 1.24 -18.42 42.12
N VAL A 496 1.90 -18.93 41.09
CA VAL A 496 3.35 -19.18 41.03
C VAL A 496 4.15 -17.91 41.23
N HIS A 497 5.39 -18.15 41.60
CA HIS A 497 6.40 -17.14 41.78
C HIS A 497 6.88 -16.58 40.43
N ALA A 498 6.15 -15.57 39.93
CA ALA A 498 6.54 -14.79 38.76
C ALA A 498 6.72 -13.32 39.16
N PRO A 499 7.75 -12.94 39.96
CA PRO A 499 7.81 -11.64 40.64
C PRO A 499 7.98 -10.45 39.68
N TYR A 500 8.57 -10.65 38.50
CA TYR A 500 8.76 -9.60 37.49
C TYR A 500 7.61 -9.51 36.47
N TYR A 501 6.77 -10.53 36.39
CA TYR A 501 5.61 -10.56 35.49
C TYR A 501 4.53 -9.56 35.98
N PRO A 502 4.00 -8.59 35.21
CA PRO A 502 3.20 -7.47 35.77
C PRO A 502 1.87 -7.79 36.51
N ARG A 503 1.39 -9.05 36.54
CA ARG A 503 0.22 -9.51 37.33
C ARG A 503 0.51 -10.85 38.05
N ALA A 504 -0.50 -11.66 38.37
CA ALA A 504 -0.38 -12.90 39.14
C ALA A 504 -0.88 -14.12 38.34
N LYS A 505 -0.03 -15.15 38.25
CA LYS A 505 -0.11 -16.33 37.36
C LYS A 505 0.13 -17.62 38.14
N PHE A 506 -0.47 -18.77 37.81
CA PHE A 506 -0.46 -20.06 38.55
C PHE A 506 0.46 -21.16 37.86
N GLU A 507 0.17 -22.50 37.89
CA GLU A 507 1.01 -23.64 37.32
C GLU A 507 0.46 -24.69 36.22
N GLU A 508 0.75 -24.54 34.90
CA GLU A 508 0.11 -25.24 33.71
C GLU A 508 0.75 -26.57 33.30
N TRP A 509 -0.08 -27.52 32.85
CA TRP A 509 0.38 -28.83 32.39
C TRP A 509 -0.36 -29.30 31.14
N TRP A 510 0.41 -29.62 30.10
CA TRP A 510 -0.03 -30.03 28.76
C TRP A 510 0.77 -31.29 28.35
N ILE A 511 0.28 -32.08 27.38
CA ILE A 511 0.85 -33.38 26.99
C ILE A 511 0.83 -33.51 25.45
N PHE A 512 1.90 -34.08 24.87
CA PHE A 512 2.02 -34.32 23.41
C PHE A 512 2.30 -35.80 23.10
N LEU A 513 1.94 -36.23 21.88
CA LEU A 513 2.16 -37.58 21.33
C LEU A 513 2.68 -37.46 19.89
N ALA A 514 3.67 -38.28 19.49
CA ALA A 514 4.29 -38.23 18.17
C ALA A 514 4.79 -39.62 17.71
N ILE A 515 4.93 -39.81 16.40
CA ILE A 515 5.35 -41.07 15.74
C ILE A 515 6.46 -40.76 14.72
N THR A 516 7.46 -41.62 14.61
CA THR A 516 8.73 -41.30 13.93
C THR A 516 9.29 -42.45 13.09
N ASP A 517 9.18 -42.39 11.75
CA ASP A 517 10.09 -43.14 10.88
C ASP A 517 10.17 -42.64 9.41
N THR A 518 11.28 -42.97 8.74
CA THR A 518 11.67 -42.84 7.30
C THR A 518 12.76 -41.82 6.89
N LEU A 519 12.69 -40.52 7.22
CA LEU A 519 13.56 -39.52 6.58
C LEU A 519 15.06 -39.60 7.00
N VAL A 520 15.33 -39.96 8.26
CA VAL A 520 16.66 -39.84 8.89
C VAL A 520 17.74 -40.71 8.22
N VAL A 521 17.37 -41.88 7.71
CA VAL A 521 18.31 -42.96 7.33
C VAL A 521 19.26 -42.58 6.17
N ARG A 522 18.86 -41.67 5.27
CA ARG A 522 19.65 -41.33 4.07
C ARG A 522 20.66 -40.18 4.26
N LEU A 523 20.45 -39.29 5.23
CA LEU A 523 21.28 -38.09 5.41
C LEU A 523 22.51 -38.33 6.32
N VAL A 524 22.37 -39.22 7.31
CA VAL A 524 23.41 -39.51 8.30
C VAL A 524 24.76 -39.93 7.67
N PRO A 525 24.82 -40.88 6.69
CA PRO A 525 26.09 -41.29 6.11
C PRO A 525 26.86 -40.17 5.38
N VAL A 526 26.12 -39.23 4.78
CA VAL A 526 26.71 -38.11 4.02
C VAL A 526 27.40 -37.14 4.96
N VAL A 527 26.73 -36.71 6.03
CA VAL A 527 27.31 -35.78 7.01
C VAL A 527 28.42 -36.47 7.82
N GLN A 528 28.31 -37.78 8.06
CA GLN A 528 29.37 -38.55 8.71
C GLN A 528 30.66 -38.62 7.86
N ALA A 529 30.56 -38.76 6.54
CA ALA A 529 31.72 -38.63 5.65
C ALA A 529 32.34 -37.21 5.66
N MET A 530 31.52 -36.16 5.83
CA MET A 530 32.01 -34.77 5.96
C MET A 530 32.74 -34.53 7.30
N VAL A 531 32.33 -35.20 8.38
CA VAL A 531 33.07 -35.26 9.65
C VAL A 531 34.44 -35.91 9.44
N GLU A 532 34.51 -37.07 8.79
CA GLU A 532 35.76 -37.78 8.54
C GLU A 532 36.74 -36.98 7.67
N ILE A 533 36.27 -36.37 6.58
CA ILE A 533 37.10 -35.54 5.68
C ILE A 533 37.62 -34.28 6.41
N SER A 534 36.82 -33.66 7.28
CA SER A 534 37.27 -32.48 8.03
C SER A 534 38.17 -32.83 9.22
N ALA A 535 38.00 -34.01 9.83
CA ALA A 535 38.93 -34.55 10.82
C ALA A 535 40.30 -34.89 10.21
N MET A 536 40.34 -35.54 9.03
CA MET A 536 41.59 -35.85 8.30
C MET A 536 42.36 -34.61 7.83
N ARG A 537 41.74 -33.43 7.83
CA ARG A 537 42.36 -32.13 7.51
C ARG A 537 42.68 -31.28 8.75
N GLU A 538 42.51 -31.83 9.95
CA GLU A 538 42.68 -31.15 11.24
C GLU A 538 41.79 -29.89 11.41
N TRP A 539 40.70 -29.78 10.63
CA TRP A 539 39.78 -28.63 10.65
C TRP A 539 38.79 -28.73 11.81
N LEU A 540 39.30 -28.71 13.04
CA LEU A 540 38.54 -28.97 14.27
C LEU A 540 37.23 -28.16 14.39
N PRO A 541 37.16 -26.84 14.07
CA PRO A 541 35.90 -26.09 14.13
C PRO A 541 34.84 -26.61 13.14
N THR A 542 35.27 -26.93 11.91
CA THR A 542 34.39 -27.48 10.86
C THR A 542 33.93 -28.89 11.22
N CYS A 543 34.85 -29.73 11.73
CA CYS A 543 34.54 -31.07 12.22
C CYS A 543 33.51 -31.03 13.34
N MET A 544 33.68 -30.14 14.34
CA MET A 544 32.69 -29.94 15.41
C MET A 544 31.34 -29.44 14.88
N SER A 545 31.32 -28.54 13.89
CA SER A 545 30.06 -28.09 13.25
C SER A 545 29.35 -29.22 12.51
N MET A 546 30.09 -30.10 11.82
CA MET A 546 29.52 -31.25 11.11
C MET A 546 29.04 -32.34 12.07
N VAL A 547 29.74 -32.56 13.20
CA VAL A 547 29.28 -33.45 14.28
C VAL A 547 27.99 -32.92 14.91
N GLU A 548 27.86 -31.61 15.13
CA GLU A 548 26.63 -31.04 15.70
C GLU A 548 25.46 -31.13 14.70
N LEU A 549 25.71 -30.91 13.41
CA LEU A 549 24.72 -31.14 12.33
C LEU A 549 24.28 -32.61 12.26
N LEU A 550 25.22 -33.56 12.39
CA LEU A 550 24.94 -35.00 12.44
C LEU A 550 24.02 -35.34 13.62
N ARG A 551 24.23 -34.71 14.78
CA ARG A 551 23.40 -34.89 15.97
C ARG A 551 22.01 -34.29 15.78
N CYS A 552 21.89 -33.09 15.20
CA CYS A 552 20.59 -32.47 14.88
C CYS A 552 19.78 -33.33 13.90
N LEU A 553 20.42 -33.96 12.92
CA LEU A 553 19.78 -34.88 11.97
C LEU A 553 19.35 -36.22 12.60
N VAL A 554 20.14 -36.77 13.52
CA VAL A 554 19.80 -38.02 14.25
C VAL A 554 18.75 -37.78 15.34
N GLN A 555 18.61 -36.55 15.85
CA GLN A 555 17.72 -36.22 16.98
C GLN A 555 16.54 -35.30 16.62
N ALA A 556 16.41 -34.90 15.35
CA ALA A 556 15.30 -34.12 14.78
C ALA A 556 14.98 -32.79 15.50
N LEU A 557 15.98 -31.92 15.67
CA LEU A 557 15.83 -30.60 16.32
C LEU A 557 16.65 -29.50 15.63
N ASP A 558 16.09 -28.28 15.50
CA ASP A 558 16.89 -27.05 15.34
C ASP A 558 16.21 -25.78 15.93
N GLN A 559 16.73 -24.56 15.68
CA GLN A 559 17.14 -23.70 16.80
C GLN A 559 16.56 -22.27 16.95
N ARG A 560 16.13 -21.98 18.20
CA ARG A 560 16.45 -20.74 18.97
C ARG A 560 15.70 -19.42 18.73
N CYS A 561 14.45 -19.44 18.26
CA CYS A 561 13.43 -18.46 18.64
C CYS A 561 12.21 -19.22 19.22
N ASN A 562 11.52 -18.67 20.23
CA ASN A 562 10.21 -19.18 20.66
C ASN A 562 9.16 -18.07 20.52
N ALA A 563 8.17 -18.33 19.66
CA ALA A 563 7.09 -17.42 19.31
C ALA A 563 6.12 -17.13 20.48
N MET A 564 6.18 -17.90 21.56
CA MET A 564 5.26 -17.74 22.69
C MET A 564 5.39 -16.41 23.43
N TYR A 565 6.53 -15.71 23.38
CA TYR A 565 6.71 -14.36 23.97
C TYR A 565 5.76 -13.25 23.46
N GLN A 566 4.99 -13.55 22.41
CA GLN A 566 4.05 -12.65 21.74
C GLN A 566 2.60 -12.84 22.26
N VAL A 567 2.34 -13.98 22.89
CA VAL A 567 1.08 -14.29 23.54
C VAL A 567 0.99 -13.47 24.83
N PRO A 568 -0.14 -12.80 25.13
CA PRO A 568 -0.28 -12.03 26.35
C PRO A 568 0.10 -12.88 27.54
N TYR A 569 0.77 -12.23 28.50
CA TYR A 569 1.25 -12.86 29.72
C TYR A 569 2.43 -13.85 29.58
N PHE A 570 2.88 -14.24 28.39
CA PHE A 570 4.04 -15.12 28.23
C PHE A 570 5.39 -14.38 28.30
N ASP A 571 6.24 -14.85 29.21
CA ASP A 571 7.55 -14.28 29.54
C ASP A 571 8.64 -15.36 29.63
N GLY A 572 9.81 -14.99 30.18
CA GLY A 572 10.97 -15.89 30.29
C GLY A 572 10.77 -17.12 31.18
N GLU A 573 9.63 -17.24 31.87
CA GLU A 573 9.23 -18.42 32.63
C GLU A 573 8.30 -19.32 31.82
N ARG A 574 7.21 -18.77 31.26
CA ARG A 574 6.25 -19.57 30.47
C ARG A 574 6.83 -20.09 29.15
N VAL A 575 7.73 -19.33 28.53
CA VAL A 575 8.30 -19.61 27.20
C VAL A 575 9.43 -20.67 27.21
N VAL A 576 9.71 -21.28 28.38
CA VAL A 576 10.66 -22.39 28.52
C VAL A 576 10.13 -23.71 27.93
N TRP A 577 8.81 -23.84 27.77
CA TRP A 577 8.18 -24.96 27.07
C TRP A 577 7.81 -24.57 25.63
N GLU A 578 8.65 -24.96 24.67
CA GLU A 578 8.28 -25.68 23.43
C GLU A 578 9.40 -25.65 22.37
N ILE A 579 9.30 -26.57 21.42
CA ILE A 579 10.10 -26.62 20.18
C ILE A 579 9.15 -26.23 19.03
N GLY A 580 9.65 -25.46 18.05
CA GLY A 580 8.86 -24.69 17.08
C GLY A 580 7.52 -25.28 16.60
N GLY A 581 6.43 -24.54 16.87
CA GLY A 581 5.07 -24.81 16.37
C GLY A 581 3.96 -24.19 17.24
N ALA A 582 4.20 -24.08 18.55
CA ALA A 582 3.30 -23.66 19.63
C ALA A 582 2.11 -22.75 19.26
N VAL A 583 2.36 -21.53 18.73
CA VAL A 583 1.30 -20.54 18.50
C VAL A 583 0.23 -21.07 17.54
N MET A 584 0.60 -21.80 16.49
CA MET A 584 -0.38 -22.35 15.54
C MET A 584 -1.24 -23.48 16.17
N MET A 585 -0.75 -24.19 17.20
CA MET A 585 -1.53 -25.22 17.91
C MET A 585 -2.54 -24.60 18.89
N LEU A 586 -2.17 -23.51 19.55
CA LEU A 586 -3.11 -22.64 20.29
C LEU A 586 -4.24 -22.11 19.41
N VAL A 587 -3.85 -21.72 18.19
CA VAL A 587 -4.67 -21.01 17.21
C VAL A 587 -5.43 -21.98 16.28
N SER A 588 -5.22 -23.30 16.38
CA SER A 588 -6.00 -24.31 15.63
C SER A 588 -7.10 -24.99 16.45
N HIS A 589 -7.01 -25.01 17.79
CA HIS A 589 -8.07 -25.57 18.62
C HIS A 589 -9.27 -24.61 18.70
N SER A 590 -10.46 -25.12 18.36
CA SER A 590 -11.75 -24.42 18.36
C SER A 590 -12.63 -24.87 19.54
N GLY A 591 -12.04 -24.94 20.73
CA GLY A 591 -12.66 -25.45 21.95
C GLY A 591 -12.30 -24.63 23.20
N ASP A 592 -12.86 -25.07 24.34
CA ASP A 592 -12.78 -24.40 25.65
C ASP A 592 -11.32 -24.01 26.03
N PRO A 593 -10.99 -22.72 26.19
CA PRO A 593 -9.61 -22.25 26.30
C PRO A 593 -8.83 -22.81 27.49
N GLY A 594 -9.51 -23.29 28.54
CA GLY A 594 -8.86 -23.92 29.70
C GLY A 594 -8.24 -25.30 29.39
N SER A 595 -8.59 -25.90 28.25
CA SER A 595 -8.08 -27.21 27.81
C SER A 595 -6.84 -27.16 26.92
N ASN A 596 -6.58 -26.00 26.32
CA ASN A 596 -5.39 -25.70 25.53
C ASN A 596 -4.12 -25.85 26.39
N LEU A 597 -2.93 -26.12 25.73
CA LEU A 597 -0.29 -24.97 25.48
C LEU A 597 0.28 -23.66 26.26
N GLY A 598 0.49 -23.70 27.58
CA GLY A 598 0.55 -22.54 28.48
C GLY A 598 -0.77 -21.76 28.71
N CYS A 599 -1.94 -22.37 29.02
CA CYS A 599 -3.18 -21.60 29.34
C CYS A 599 -4.01 -21.98 30.61
N ALA A 600 -3.68 -23.05 31.35
CA ALA A 600 -4.49 -23.55 32.48
C ALA A 600 -4.42 -22.75 33.82
N ASP A 601 -3.68 -21.64 33.89
CA ASP A 601 -3.24 -20.99 35.17
C ASP A 601 -3.42 -19.51 35.31
N MET A 602 -3.60 -18.90 34.16
CA MET A 602 -4.10 -17.57 34.07
C MET A 602 -5.18 -17.48 35.17
N ASN A 603 -5.18 -16.47 36.02
CA ASN A 603 -6.21 -16.34 37.08
C ASN A 603 -7.19 -15.19 36.55
N GLU A 604 -9.72 -15.16 35.52
CA GLU A 604 -10.37 -15.17 34.09
C GLU A 604 -10.08 -14.01 33.11
N GLN A 605 -9.73 -12.76 33.50
CA GLN A 605 -8.85 -11.91 32.66
C GLN A 605 -7.67 -12.58 31.94
N GLU A 606 -6.59 -13.06 32.59
CA GLU A 606 -5.42 -13.60 31.86
C GLU A 606 -5.79 -14.67 30.80
N LEU A 607 -6.85 -15.49 30.98
CA LEU A 607 -7.33 -16.46 29.97
C LEU A 607 -8.42 -15.89 29.08
N ALA A 608 -9.14 -14.85 29.46
CA ALA A 608 -10.07 -14.11 28.59
C ALA A 608 -9.33 -13.06 27.75
N ASP A 609 -8.13 -12.66 28.14
CA ASP A 609 -7.15 -11.85 27.42
C ASP A 609 -6.31 -12.75 26.51
N VAL A 610 -6.02 -13.98 26.93
CA VAL A 610 -5.36 -14.99 26.09
C VAL A 610 -6.34 -15.74 25.19
N GLU A 611 -7.59 -15.94 25.60
CA GLU A 611 -8.72 -16.35 24.75
C GLU A 611 -9.06 -15.19 23.82
N ALA A 612 -9.24 -13.96 24.30
CA ALA A 612 -9.39 -12.82 23.39
C ALA A 612 -8.21 -12.75 22.42
N PHE A 613 -6.97 -13.03 22.85
CA PHE A 613 -5.84 -13.14 21.92
C PHE A 613 -5.92 -14.38 21.00
N VAL A 614 -6.39 -15.54 21.43
CA VAL A 614 -6.52 -16.78 20.62
C VAL A 614 -7.75 -16.73 19.68
N GLN A 615 -8.69 -15.83 19.96
CA GLN A 615 -9.82 -15.41 19.11
C GLN A 615 -9.46 -14.19 18.23
N HIS A 616 -8.51 -13.34 18.63
CA HIS A 616 -8.11 -12.13 17.90
C HIS A 616 -6.89 -12.35 17.00
N VAL A 617 -6.02 -13.29 17.34
CA VAL A 617 -4.93 -13.76 16.48
C VAL A 617 -5.54 -14.48 15.29
N THR A 618 -5.14 -14.00 14.12
CA THR A 618 -5.70 -14.41 12.85
C THR A 618 -5.44 -15.88 12.54
N ARG A 619 -6.54 -16.64 12.47
CA ARG A 619 -6.59 -18.02 11.99
C ARG A 619 -6.67 -17.99 10.47
N MET A 620 -5.54 -17.75 9.81
CA MET A 620 -5.50 -17.63 8.35
C MET A 620 -5.57 -19.01 7.70
N LYS A 621 -6.77 -19.45 7.32
CA LYS A 621 -6.96 -20.56 6.40
C LYS A 621 -6.66 -20.07 4.99
N ILE A 622 -5.88 -20.85 4.23
CA ILE A 622 -5.41 -20.47 2.90
C ILE A 622 -5.84 -21.55 1.91
N GLU A 623 -6.60 -21.17 0.89
CA GLU A 623 -7.01 -22.05 -0.20
C GLU A 623 -6.39 -21.53 -1.51
N THR A 624 -5.61 -22.37 -2.18
CA THR A 624 -4.92 -22.03 -3.44
C THR A 624 -5.56 -22.75 -4.61
N LYS A 625 -5.93 -22.00 -5.65
CA LYS A 625 -6.33 -22.54 -6.96
C LYS A 625 -5.46 -21.91 -8.05
N VAL A 626 -4.97 -22.72 -8.99
CA VAL A 626 -4.47 -22.22 -10.28
C VAL A 626 -5.62 -22.28 -11.28
N GLU A 627 -5.89 -21.17 -11.95
CA GLU A 627 -6.87 -21.07 -13.04
C GLU A 627 -6.30 -20.25 -14.20
N VAL A 628 -6.64 -20.62 -15.43
CA VAL A 628 -6.51 -19.76 -16.60
C VAL A 628 -7.84 -19.05 -16.77
N VAL A 629 -7.83 -17.79 -17.23
CA VAL A 629 -9.06 -17.02 -17.42
C VAL A 629 -9.84 -17.61 -18.59
N ASP A 630 -11.13 -17.85 -18.39
CA ASP A 630 -12.09 -18.43 -19.34
C ASP A 630 -11.77 -19.85 -19.88
N GLU A 631 -10.74 -20.53 -19.36
CA GLU A 631 -10.38 -21.89 -19.74
C GLU A 631 -10.46 -22.91 -18.58
N ASN A 632 -10.97 -24.11 -18.88
CA ASN A 632 -11.11 -25.21 -17.91
C ASN A 632 -9.86 -26.09 -17.76
N GLU A 633 -8.97 -26.05 -18.76
CA GLU A 633 -7.73 -26.82 -18.80
C GLU A 633 -6.55 -25.84 -18.89
N ILE A 634 -5.38 -26.25 -18.40
CA ILE A 634 -4.19 -25.41 -18.32
C ILE A 634 -3.21 -25.88 -19.39
N VAL A 635 -2.80 -25.02 -20.31
CA VAL A 635 -1.96 -25.37 -21.47
C VAL A 635 -0.60 -24.64 -21.41
N GLU A 636 0.42 -25.21 -22.04
CA GLU A 636 1.70 -24.52 -22.23
C GLU A 636 1.55 -23.26 -23.10
N GLY A 637 2.07 -22.13 -22.60
CA GLY A 637 1.90 -20.80 -23.19
C GLY A 637 0.89 -19.90 -22.47
N ASP A 638 -0.02 -20.46 -21.66
CA ASP A 638 -1.06 -19.69 -20.97
C ASP A 638 -0.50 -18.81 -19.83
N VAL A 639 -1.24 -17.76 -19.47
CA VAL A 639 -0.98 -16.98 -18.23
C VAL A 639 -1.80 -17.57 -17.10
N GLY A 640 -1.15 -18.36 -16.26
CA GLY A 640 -1.74 -18.92 -15.05
C GLY A 640 -2.01 -17.84 -14.01
N THR A 641 -3.20 -17.85 -13.42
CA THR A 641 -3.55 -17.04 -12.26
C THR A 641 -3.56 -17.94 -11.02
N LEU A 642 -2.62 -17.72 -10.11
CA LEU A 642 -2.67 -18.29 -8.76
C LEU A 642 -3.62 -17.45 -7.92
N VAL A 643 -4.83 -17.95 -7.72
CA VAL A 643 -5.82 -17.41 -6.78
C VAL A 643 -5.52 -17.95 -5.39
N ILE A 644 -5.22 -17.05 -4.47
CA ILE A 644 -4.97 -17.32 -3.06
C ILE A 644 -6.15 -16.73 -2.28
N LYS A 645 -7.04 -17.60 -1.81
CA LYS A 645 -8.14 -17.21 -0.92
C LYS A 645 -7.66 -17.29 0.53
N LEU A 646 -7.93 -16.24 1.26
CA LEU A 646 -7.51 -15.99 2.63
C LEU A 646 -8.79 -15.84 3.47
N ASP A 647 -9.09 -16.85 4.30
CA ASP A 647 -10.24 -16.84 5.22
C ASP A 647 -9.75 -16.79 6.66
N ARG A 648 -10.15 -15.77 7.39
CA ARG A 648 -9.92 -15.64 8.83
C ARG A 648 -10.99 -16.43 9.57
N GLU A 649 -10.66 -17.66 9.97
CA GLU A 649 -11.61 -18.54 10.67
C GLU A 649 -12.13 -17.95 12.00
N ASN A 650 -11.36 -17.03 12.60
CA ASN A 650 -11.67 -16.36 13.85
C ASN A 650 -12.59 -15.12 13.75
N LEU A 651 -13.08 -14.78 12.54
CA LEU A 651 -14.02 -13.66 12.32
C LEU A 651 -15.36 -14.16 11.75
N GLN A 652 -16.43 -13.41 12.02
CA GLN A 652 -17.74 -13.60 11.39
C GLN A 652 -17.87 -12.83 10.06
N LYS A 653 -18.86 -13.18 9.24
CA LYS A 653 -19.01 -12.60 7.89
C LYS A 653 -19.45 -11.14 7.98
N GLY A 654 -18.54 -10.22 7.64
CA GLY A 654 -18.72 -8.77 7.79
C GLY A 654 -17.91 -8.15 8.94
N GLU A 655 -17.16 -8.94 9.70
CA GLU A 655 -16.19 -8.45 10.68
C GLU A 655 -14.79 -8.27 10.07
N ALA A 656 -13.94 -7.51 10.76
CA ALA A 656 -12.57 -7.23 10.37
C ALA A 656 -11.62 -7.28 11.57
N ALA A 657 -10.38 -7.74 11.34
CA ALA A 657 -9.35 -7.95 12.36
C ALA A 657 -8.94 -6.63 13.06
N GLY A 658 -8.84 -6.69 14.39
CA GLY A 658 -8.40 -5.57 15.20
C GLY A 658 -6.87 -5.36 15.21
N PRO A 659 -6.37 -4.36 15.96
CA PRO A 659 -4.95 -4.10 16.06
C PRO A 659 -4.21 -5.19 16.85
N VAL A 660 -3.03 -5.60 16.41
CA VAL A 660 -2.26 -6.72 16.97
C VAL A 660 -1.88 -6.48 18.44
N HIS A 661 -1.79 -7.57 19.20
CA HIS A 661 -1.29 -7.54 20.57
C HIS A 661 0.23 -7.38 20.54
N ALA A 662 0.67 -6.13 20.73
CA ALA A 662 2.08 -5.75 20.76
C ALA A 662 2.29 -4.74 21.93
N PRO A 663 2.29 -5.20 23.20
CA PRO A 663 2.21 -4.31 24.37
C PRO A 663 3.46 -3.44 24.59
N TYR A 664 4.58 -3.77 23.94
CA TYR A 664 5.80 -2.96 23.91
C TYR A 664 5.87 -2.02 22.69
N TYR A 665 4.93 -2.11 21.75
CA TYR A 665 4.89 -1.25 20.57
C TYR A 665 4.04 0.01 20.86
N PRO A 666 4.52 1.25 20.60
CA PRO A 666 3.90 2.46 21.16
C PRO A 666 2.59 2.94 20.51
N ARG A 667 2.02 2.17 19.57
CA ARG A 667 0.79 2.49 18.84
C ARG A 667 0.01 1.22 18.56
N ALA A 668 -1.29 1.35 18.31
CA ALA A 668 -2.02 0.29 17.62
C ALA A 668 -1.37 0.07 16.23
N LYS A 669 -0.87 -1.15 15.99
CA LYS A 669 -0.48 -1.66 14.66
C LYS A 669 -1.52 -2.68 14.23
N PHE A 670 -1.74 -2.83 12.93
CA PHE A 670 -2.51 -3.92 12.35
C PHE A 670 -1.54 -4.93 11.71
N GLU A 671 -1.97 -6.18 11.57
CA GLU A 671 -1.17 -7.21 10.92
C GLU A 671 -1.03 -6.95 9.42
N GLU A 672 0.10 -7.34 8.86
CA GLU A 672 0.32 -7.39 7.42
C GLU A 672 0.88 -8.77 7.06
N TRP A 673 0.37 -9.38 5.99
CA TRP A 673 0.78 -10.72 5.56
C TRP A 673 1.59 -10.63 4.28
N TRP A 674 2.81 -11.17 4.34
CA TRP A 674 3.76 -11.20 3.23
C TRP A 674 3.71 -12.58 2.57
N ILE A 675 3.38 -12.58 1.28
CA ILE A 675 3.14 -13.77 0.48
C ILE A 675 4.31 -13.90 -0.50
N PHE A 676 5.14 -14.93 -0.35
CA PHE A 676 6.28 -15.20 -1.23
C PHE A 676 5.98 -16.43 -2.09
N LEU A 677 5.91 -16.27 -3.40
CA LEU A 677 5.82 -17.38 -4.36
C LEU A 677 7.23 -17.82 -4.76
N LEU A 678 7.52 -19.11 -4.57
CA LEU A 678 8.77 -19.75 -4.93
C LEU A 678 8.53 -20.89 -5.92
N ASP A 679 9.50 -21.16 -6.79
CA ASP A 679 9.58 -22.44 -7.50
C ASP A 679 9.90 -23.56 -6.48
N GLY A 680 9.11 -24.64 -6.47
CA GLY A 680 9.30 -25.77 -5.56
C GLY A 680 10.50 -26.65 -5.91
N HIS A 681 11.04 -26.58 -7.13
CA HIS A 681 12.18 -27.38 -7.56
C HIS A 681 13.52 -26.68 -7.35
N SER A 682 13.68 -25.42 -7.78
CA SER A 682 14.92 -24.66 -7.55
C SER A 682 14.95 -23.85 -6.24
N GLY A 683 13.79 -23.62 -5.62
CA GLY A 683 13.65 -22.68 -4.50
C GLY A 683 13.79 -21.20 -4.91
N ARG A 684 13.84 -20.89 -6.21
CA ARG A 684 13.96 -19.53 -6.71
C ARG A 684 12.72 -18.70 -6.37
N PHE A 685 12.94 -17.48 -5.91
CA PHE A 685 11.90 -16.50 -5.68
C PHE A 685 11.30 -16.00 -7.00
N MET A 686 9.97 -16.06 -7.13
CA MET A 686 9.23 -15.67 -8.33
C MET A 686 8.45 -14.36 -8.16
N ALA A 687 7.71 -14.23 -7.07
CA ALA A 687 6.87 -13.05 -6.79
C ALA A 687 6.67 -12.84 -5.29
N MET A 688 6.40 -11.59 -4.89
CA MET A 688 6.00 -11.23 -3.52
C MET A 688 4.76 -10.34 -3.57
N GLU A 689 3.75 -10.68 -2.77
CA GLU A 689 2.59 -9.84 -2.53
C GLU A 689 2.41 -9.46 -1.05
N ARG A 690 1.74 -8.33 -0.78
CA ARG A 690 1.50 -7.82 0.58
C ARG A 690 0.01 -7.60 0.86
N TYR A 691 -0.60 -8.61 1.47
CA TYR A 691 -2.00 -8.60 1.87
C TYR A 691 -2.21 -7.74 3.12
N ARG A 692 -3.11 -6.76 3.00
CA ARG A 692 -3.41 -5.72 4.00
C ARG A 692 -4.92 -5.55 4.29
N SER A 693 -5.81 -6.32 3.65
CA SER A 693 -7.22 -6.32 4.07
C SER A 693 -7.34 -7.00 5.43
N LEU A 694 -8.21 -6.44 6.27
CA LEU A 694 -8.51 -6.94 7.61
C LEU A 694 -9.81 -7.75 7.64
N GLU A 695 -10.59 -7.75 6.56
CA GLU A 695 -11.89 -8.43 6.43
C GLU A 695 -11.76 -9.94 6.61
N LYS A 696 -12.84 -10.63 6.99
CA LYS A 696 -12.83 -12.09 7.14
C LYS A 696 -12.29 -12.82 5.90
N GLU A 697 -12.90 -12.56 4.75
CA GLU A 697 -12.61 -13.22 3.48
C GLU A 697 -11.83 -12.25 2.59
N GLY A 698 -10.76 -12.71 1.94
CA GLY A 698 -9.99 -11.94 0.98
C GLY A 698 -9.38 -12.80 -0.12
N GLU A 699 -9.05 -12.18 -1.25
CA GLU A 699 -8.50 -12.86 -2.41
C GLU A 699 -7.27 -12.10 -2.92
N VAL A 700 -6.18 -12.81 -3.16
CA VAL A 700 -4.95 -12.29 -3.79
C VAL A 700 -4.70 -13.10 -5.05
N LYS A 701 -4.53 -12.41 -6.19
CA LYS A 701 -4.24 -13.04 -7.49
C LYS A 701 -2.80 -12.75 -7.88
N ILE A 702 -1.99 -13.80 -8.07
CA ILE A 702 -0.62 -13.69 -8.59
C ILE A 702 -0.61 -14.30 -10.00
N LEU A 703 -0.32 -13.48 -11.02
CA LEU A 703 -0.24 -13.94 -12.41
C LEU A 703 1.18 -14.42 -12.72
N PHE A 704 1.30 -15.53 -13.47
CA PHE A 704 2.59 -16.11 -13.88
C PHE A 704 2.49 -16.81 -15.25
N PRO A 705 3.53 -16.73 -16.11
CA PRO A 705 3.52 -17.39 -17.41
C PRO A 705 3.87 -18.88 -17.31
N ILE A 706 3.12 -19.74 -18.00
CA ILE A 706 3.31 -21.20 -18.01
C ILE A 706 4.20 -21.58 -19.20
N ARG A 707 5.46 -21.94 -18.93
CA ARG A 707 6.51 -22.05 -19.97
C ARG A 707 6.66 -23.42 -20.62
N GLU A 708 6.25 -24.49 -19.95
CA GLU A 708 6.49 -25.88 -20.37
C GLU A 708 5.28 -26.75 -19.99
N ALA A 709 4.83 -27.68 -20.84
CA ALA A 709 3.87 -28.70 -20.43
C ALA A 709 4.50 -29.71 -19.45
N GLY A 710 3.73 -30.13 -18.44
CA GLY A 710 4.18 -31.07 -17.41
C GLY A 710 3.56 -30.77 -16.04
N LYS A 711 4.06 -31.48 -15.02
CA LYS A 711 3.71 -31.21 -13.61
C LYS A 711 4.58 -30.09 -13.08
N HIS A 712 3.94 -29.05 -12.57
CA HIS A 712 4.58 -27.92 -11.90
C HIS A 712 4.30 -27.97 -10.40
N GLN A 713 5.34 -27.74 -9.60
CA GLN A 713 5.25 -27.66 -8.15
C GLN A 713 5.84 -26.33 -7.70
N PHE A 714 4.99 -25.44 -7.19
CA PHE A 714 5.42 -24.20 -6.54
C PHE A 714 5.35 -24.34 -5.02
N MET A 715 6.07 -23.48 -4.30
CA MET A 715 6.01 -23.37 -2.84
C MET A 715 5.59 -21.95 -2.46
N LEU A 716 4.40 -21.82 -1.91
CA LEU A 716 3.86 -20.58 -1.39
C LEU A 716 4.25 -20.44 0.08
N GLN A 717 5.13 -19.50 0.42
CA GLN A 717 5.50 -19.18 1.79
C GLN A 717 4.81 -17.90 2.24
N ILE A 718 3.95 -18.01 3.26
CA ILE A 718 3.15 -16.91 3.80
C ILE A 718 3.62 -16.59 5.23
N MET A 719 3.89 -15.32 5.50
CA MET A 719 4.50 -14.85 6.75
C MET A 719 3.75 -13.65 7.35
N CYS A 720 3.39 -13.72 8.63
CA CYS A 720 2.81 -12.59 9.36
C CYS A 720 3.91 -11.61 9.81
N ASP A 721 3.73 -10.30 9.60
CA ASP A 721 4.74 -9.28 9.98
C ASP A 721 4.80 -8.97 11.49
N SER A 722 3.73 -9.33 12.21
CA SER A 722 3.48 -8.95 13.61
C SER A 722 3.58 -10.13 14.59
N TYR A 723 3.51 -11.37 14.08
CA TYR A 723 3.59 -12.60 14.87
C TYR A 723 4.50 -13.62 14.18
N ALA A 724 5.56 -14.05 14.84
CA ALA A 724 6.29 -15.27 14.52
C ALA A 724 5.43 -16.50 14.81
N GLY A 725 5.67 -17.61 14.11
CA GLY A 725 5.04 -18.91 14.38
C GLY A 725 3.65 -19.12 13.76
N LEU A 726 3.10 -18.14 13.05
CA LEU A 726 1.93 -18.28 12.17
C LEU A 726 2.31 -18.49 10.69
N ASP A 727 3.59 -18.81 10.43
CA ASP A 727 4.16 -18.89 9.09
C ASP A 727 3.79 -20.22 8.43
N GLN A 728 3.19 -20.13 7.24
CA GLN A 728 2.70 -21.28 6.50
C GLN A 728 3.50 -21.50 5.21
N ARG A 729 3.67 -22.76 4.83
CA ARG A 729 4.33 -23.20 3.60
C ARG A 729 3.43 -24.20 2.90
N ILE A 730 2.86 -23.81 1.78
CA ILE A 730 1.85 -24.56 1.06
C ILE A 730 2.44 -24.96 -0.31
N PRO A 731 2.59 -26.26 -0.60
CA PRO A 731 2.90 -26.70 -1.96
C PRO A 731 1.68 -26.47 -2.84
N VAL A 732 1.89 -25.88 -4.01
CA VAL A 732 0.86 -25.69 -5.03
C VAL A 732 1.26 -26.53 -6.24
N GLU A 733 0.53 -27.60 -6.49
CA GLU A 733 0.77 -28.53 -7.60
C GLU A 733 -0.32 -28.40 -8.66
N PHE A 734 0.09 -28.23 -9.92
CA PHE A 734 -0.80 -28.25 -11.07
C PHE A 734 -0.13 -28.98 -12.25
N THR A 735 -0.90 -29.33 -13.27
CA THR A 735 -0.40 -29.96 -14.49
C THR A 735 -0.80 -29.10 -15.67
N ALA A 736 0.18 -28.67 -16.46
CA ALA A 736 -0.03 -28.04 -17.75
C ALA A 736 0.00 -29.12 -18.85
N LEU A 737 -1.00 -29.12 -19.72
CA LEU A 737 -1.11 -30.01 -20.89
C LEU A 737 -0.34 -29.44 -22.08
N LYS A 738 -0.06 -30.30 -23.05
CA LYS A 738 0.49 -29.87 -24.33
C LYS A 738 -0.57 -29.25 -25.22
N LYS A 739 -0.16 -28.28 -26.04
CA LYS A 739 -1.06 -27.60 -26.98
C LYS A 739 -1.72 -28.56 -28.00
N ASP A 740 -1.06 -29.67 -28.31
CA ASP A 740 -1.56 -30.71 -29.23
C ASP A 740 -2.61 -31.65 -28.59
N GLU A 741 -2.73 -31.69 -27.27
CA GLU A 741 -3.55 -32.68 -26.54
C GLU A 741 -4.99 -32.19 -26.29
N VAL A 742 -5.22 -30.87 -26.34
CA VAL A 742 -6.51 -30.23 -25.99
C VAL A 742 -7.27 -29.81 -27.25
N LYS A 743 -8.39 -30.50 -27.54
CA LYS A 743 -9.34 -30.05 -28.57
C LYS A 743 -10.31 -29.02 -28.00
N ARG A 744 -9.95 -27.74 -28.12
CA ARG A 744 -10.86 -26.62 -27.81
C ARG A 744 -12.04 -26.64 -28.79
N GLU A 745 -13.25 -26.94 -28.30
CA GLU A 745 -14.48 -26.77 -29.08
C GLU A 745 -14.82 -25.28 -29.14
N VAL A 746 -14.80 -24.70 -30.34
CA VAL A 746 -15.17 -23.29 -30.54
C VAL A 746 -16.70 -23.16 -30.45
N ILE A 747 -17.18 -22.78 -29.27
CA ILE A 747 -18.59 -22.45 -29.04
C ILE A 747 -18.83 -21.05 -29.61
N ILE A 748 -19.22 -20.98 -30.88
CA ILE A 748 -19.71 -19.74 -31.50
C ILE A 748 -21.02 -19.37 -30.80
N HIS A 749 -21.11 -18.19 -30.18
CA HIS A 749 -22.36 -17.75 -29.58
C HIS A 749 -23.37 -17.38 -30.68
N GLN A 750 -24.63 -17.78 -30.49
CA GLN A 750 -25.70 -17.47 -31.44
C GLN A 750 -25.87 -15.96 -31.63
N GLU A 751 -25.58 -15.16 -30.60
CA GLU A 751 -25.64 -13.71 -30.64
C GLU A 751 -24.56 -13.11 -31.56
N ASP A 752 -23.37 -13.71 -31.67
CA ASP A 752 -22.33 -13.28 -32.63
C ASP A 752 -22.79 -13.54 -34.08
N VAL A 753 -23.36 -14.72 -34.32
CA VAL A 753 -23.94 -15.09 -35.63
C VAL A 753 -25.10 -14.17 -36.01
N ASP A 754 -25.95 -13.83 -35.05
CA ASP A 754 -27.08 -12.93 -35.26
C ASP A 754 -26.64 -11.46 -35.43
N ILE A 755 -25.46 -11.07 -34.92
CA ILE A 755 -24.82 -9.76 -35.16
C ILE A 755 -24.20 -9.69 -36.56
N ASP A 756 -23.47 -10.72 -37.00
CA ASP A 756 -22.92 -10.80 -38.37
C ASP A 756 -24.03 -10.86 -39.44
N LEU A 757 -25.20 -11.42 -39.10
CA LEU A 757 -26.39 -11.44 -39.95
C LEU A 757 -27.27 -10.18 -39.82
N ALA A 758 -26.98 -9.26 -38.88
CA ALA A 758 -27.77 -8.05 -38.70
C ALA A 758 -27.45 -7.02 -39.81
N PRO A 759 -28.43 -6.58 -40.63
CA PRO A 759 -28.17 -5.56 -41.64
C PRO A 759 -27.75 -4.25 -40.97
N SER A 760 -26.58 -3.76 -41.35
CA SER A 760 -25.95 -2.60 -40.70
C SER A 760 -26.86 -1.37 -40.67
N LEU A 761 -26.64 -0.46 -39.72
CA LEU A 761 -27.39 0.81 -39.63
C LEU A 761 -27.33 1.62 -40.94
N PHE A 762 -26.22 1.51 -41.67
CA PHE A 762 -26.05 2.09 -43.01
C PHE A 762 -26.98 1.42 -44.05
N GLN A 763 -27.04 0.09 -44.05
CA GLN A 763 -27.93 -0.70 -44.92
C GLN A 763 -29.42 -0.46 -44.62
N GLN A 764 -29.78 -0.23 -43.35
CA GLN A 764 -31.13 0.22 -42.96
C GLN A 764 -31.42 1.68 -43.37
N MET A 765 -30.43 2.58 -43.33
CA MET A 765 -30.59 3.96 -43.80
C MET A 765 -30.72 4.07 -45.32
N MET A 766 -30.04 3.19 -46.07
CA MET A 766 -29.97 3.23 -47.54
C MET A 766 -31.17 2.59 -48.26
N GLY A 767 -32.30 2.43 -47.56
CA GLY A 767 -33.47 1.63 -47.96
C GLY A 767 -33.87 1.70 -49.44
N ALA A 768 -33.39 0.71 -50.20
CA ALA A 768 -33.66 0.49 -51.60
C ALA A 768 -33.61 -1.03 -51.88
N GLU A 769 -34.56 -1.51 -52.67
CA GLU A 769 -34.60 -2.89 -53.16
C GLU A 769 -33.54 -3.08 -54.26
N VAL A 770 -32.87 -4.23 -54.26
CA VAL A 770 -32.07 -4.71 -55.39
C VAL A 770 -32.47 -6.17 -55.63
N ASP A 771 -33.27 -6.38 -56.67
CA ASP A 771 -33.66 -7.70 -57.17
C ASP A 771 -32.50 -8.40 -57.89
N SER A 772 -32.73 -9.64 -58.31
CA SER A 772 -31.72 -10.60 -58.73
C SER A 772 -31.17 -10.45 -60.15
N ASP A 773 -30.06 -11.17 -60.38
CA ASP A 773 -29.57 -11.73 -61.65
C ASP A 773 -28.96 -10.78 -62.71
N ASP A 774 -27.68 -11.01 -63.02
CA ASP A 774 -27.18 -11.18 -64.39
C ASP A 774 -25.84 -11.96 -64.36
N GLU A 775 -25.59 -12.82 -65.36
CA GLU A 775 -24.56 -13.88 -65.37
C GLU A 775 -23.44 -13.68 -66.44
N TYR A 776 -22.48 -14.63 -66.48
CA TYR A 776 -21.61 -15.07 -67.61
C TYR A 776 -20.13 -14.60 -67.73
N GLU A 777 -19.24 -15.51 -67.31
CA GLU A 777 -18.21 -16.20 -68.13
C GLU A 777 -17.27 -15.43 -69.12
N SER A 778 -16.02 -15.26 -68.67
CA SER A 778 -14.75 -15.79 -69.26
C SER A 778 -14.24 -15.48 -70.69
N ASP A 779 -12.94 -15.11 -70.71
CA ASP A 779 -11.85 -15.44 -71.68
C ASP A 779 -11.46 -14.51 -72.87
N ASP A 780 -10.19 -14.07 -72.79
CA ASP A 780 -9.12 -13.83 -73.80
C ASP A 780 -9.31 -12.96 -75.07
N GLU A 781 -8.49 -11.89 -75.20
CA GLU A 781 -7.20 -11.94 -75.95
C GLU A 781 -6.34 -10.62 -75.82
N GLU A 782 -5.08 -10.71 -76.29
CA GLU A 782 -3.91 -9.80 -76.15
C GLU A 782 -4.01 -8.38 -76.80
N GLU A 783 -3.05 -7.42 -76.71
CA GLU A 783 -1.73 -7.23 -76.04
C GLU A 783 -1.62 -5.72 -75.65
N ASP A 784 -0.74 -5.23 -74.76
CA ASP A 784 0.64 -4.85 -75.16
C ASP A 784 1.61 -4.65 -73.95
N LYS A 785 2.54 -5.60 -73.78
CA LYS A 785 3.93 -5.47 -73.25
C LYS A 785 4.24 -4.76 -71.89
N LYS A 786 4.14 -5.57 -70.80
CA LYS A 786 5.26 -5.99 -69.87
C LYS A 786 5.91 -4.91 -68.95
N PRO A 787 6.46 -5.26 -67.75
CA PRO A 787 7.14 -6.53 -67.39
C PRO A 787 6.33 -7.52 -66.52
N LYS A 788 6.92 -8.68 -66.26
CA LYS A 788 6.41 -9.72 -65.34
C LYS A 788 6.68 -9.33 -63.88
N PRO A 789 5.86 -9.81 -62.92
CA PRO A 789 6.34 -10.00 -61.54
C PRO A 789 7.58 -10.90 -61.56
N GLN A 790 8.67 -10.41 -60.97
CA GLN A 790 9.87 -11.22 -60.74
C GLN A 790 9.86 -11.67 -59.29
N THR A 791 10.11 -12.97 -59.07
CA THR A 791 10.56 -13.60 -57.81
C THR A 791 10.04 -13.00 -56.50
N GLU A 792 9.18 -13.75 -55.81
CA GLU A 792 8.72 -13.52 -54.44
C GLU A 792 9.87 -13.09 -53.51
N SER A 793 9.97 -11.78 -53.22
CA SER A 793 10.93 -11.27 -52.24
C SER A 793 10.30 -11.37 -50.85
N PRO A 794 10.85 -12.19 -49.91
CA PRO A 794 10.34 -12.24 -48.55
C PRO A 794 10.43 -10.85 -47.89
N PRO A 795 9.52 -10.49 -46.97
CA PRO A 795 9.36 -9.13 -46.47
C PRO A 795 10.59 -8.61 -45.73
N SER A 796 10.61 -7.30 -45.48
CA SER A 796 11.48 -6.63 -44.52
C SER A 796 10.63 -5.82 -43.56
N ILE A 797 11.08 -5.68 -42.30
CA ILE A 797 10.38 -4.88 -41.29
C ILE A 797 11.12 -3.58 -41.09
N VAL A 798 10.40 -2.46 -41.08
CA VAL A 798 10.91 -1.13 -40.70
C VAL A 798 10.03 -0.58 -39.58
N THR A 799 10.64 -0.18 -38.47
CA THR A 799 9.93 0.14 -37.23
C THR A 799 10.58 1.31 -36.49
N ASP A 800 9.80 2.20 -35.88
CA ASP A 800 10.35 3.02 -34.78
C ASP A 800 10.58 2.15 -33.53
N PHE A 801 11.21 2.74 -32.53
CA PHE A 801 11.52 2.13 -31.25
C PHE A 801 10.73 2.76 -30.09
N ASP A 802 10.76 4.09 -29.96
CA ASP A 802 10.08 4.77 -28.85
C ASP A 802 8.56 4.76 -29.12
N ARG A 803 7.75 4.34 -28.14
CA ARG A 803 6.28 4.15 -28.23
C ARG A 803 5.77 3.17 -29.30
N THR A 804 6.62 2.71 -30.20
CA THR A 804 6.33 1.63 -31.16
C THR A 804 6.76 0.27 -30.59
N LEU A 805 8.06 0.02 -30.46
CA LEU A 805 8.60 -1.19 -29.81
C LEU A 805 8.62 -1.08 -28.28
N THR A 806 8.60 0.13 -27.72
CA THR A 806 8.30 0.38 -26.30
C THR A 806 6.83 0.72 -26.11
N SER A 807 6.26 0.43 -24.94
CA SER A 807 4.86 0.77 -24.66
C SER A 807 4.71 2.26 -24.29
N HIS A 808 3.56 2.86 -24.61
CA HIS A 808 3.25 4.22 -24.19
C HIS A 808 2.96 4.30 -22.68
N TYR A 809 2.43 3.24 -22.09
CA TYR A 809 2.21 3.06 -20.67
C TYR A 809 2.95 1.82 -20.16
N VAL A 810 3.68 1.95 -19.05
CA VAL A 810 4.41 0.82 -18.44
C VAL A 810 3.61 0.19 -17.29
N SER A 811 2.59 0.91 -16.80
CA SER A 811 1.48 0.40 -15.98
C SER A 811 0.29 1.36 -16.10
N PRO A 812 -0.95 0.97 -15.71
CA PRO A 812 -2.13 1.81 -15.89
C PRO A 812 -1.97 3.22 -15.31
N GLY A 813 -2.04 4.24 -16.17
CA GLY A 813 -1.85 5.66 -15.80
C GLY A 813 -0.40 6.12 -15.63
N VAL A 814 0.60 5.26 -15.88
CA VAL A 814 2.04 5.59 -15.81
C VAL A 814 2.64 5.56 -17.21
N ALA A 815 2.81 6.74 -17.81
CA ALA A 815 3.44 6.89 -19.12
C ALA A 815 4.91 6.43 -19.11
N GLY A 816 5.30 5.68 -20.14
CA GLY A 816 6.66 5.26 -20.41
C GLY A 816 7.54 6.43 -20.86
N GLN A 817 8.85 6.29 -20.62
CA GLN A 817 9.85 7.25 -21.08
C GLN A 817 10.36 6.90 -22.49
N SER A 818 10.75 7.91 -23.27
CA SER A 818 11.55 7.72 -24.48
C SER A 818 13.01 7.44 -24.14
N CYS A 819 13.82 7.00 -25.12
CA CYS A 819 15.26 6.77 -24.96
C CYS A 819 16.02 7.97 -24.36
N HIS A 820 15.61 9.20 -24.66
CA HIS A 820 16.16 10.42 -24.05
C HIS A 820 15.67 10.62 -22.61
N GLY A 821 14.39 10.36 -22.34
CA GLY A 821 13.80 10.47 -20.99
C GLY A 821 14.44 9.56 -19.94
N ILE A 822 15.05 8.44 -20.34
CA ILE A 822 15.83 7.56 -19.44
C ILE A 822 16.94 8.35 -18.71
N PHE A 823 17.55 9.34 -19.36
CA PHE A 823 18.57 10.19 -18.73
C PHE A 823 17.96 11.15 -17.71
N GLU A 824 16.74 11.65 -17.93
CA GLU A 824 16.05 12.57 -17.01
C GLU A 824 15.66 11.94 -15.66
N THR A 825 15.71 10.61 -15.52
CA THR A 825 15.39 9.93 -14.25
C THR A 825 16.59 9.31 -13.55
N TYR A 826 17.77 9.28 -14.16
CA TYR A 826 18.95 8.63 -13.59
C TYR A 826 19.66 9.49 -12.52
N PRO A 827 19.67 9.08 -11.24
CA PRO A 827 19.97 9.96 -10.11
C PRO A 827 21.46 10.33 -9.92
N LYS A 828 22.36 9.96 -10.84
CA LYS A 828 23.76 10.40 -10.82
C LYS A 828 24.01 11.71 -11.59
N PHE A 829 23.05 12.18 -12.40
CA PHE A 829 23.19 13.44 -13.13
C PHE A 829 22.90 14.68 -12.28
N THR A 830 23.35 15.84 -12.76
CA THR A 830 23.29 17.10 -12.01
C THR A 830 21.89 17.73 -12.01
N GLU A 831 21.54 18.47 -10.96
CA GLU A 831 20.26 19.21 -10.89
C GLU A 831 20.12 20.23 -12.05
N ASP A 832 21.24 20.82 -12.47
CA ASP A 832 21.35 21.69 -13.64
C ASP A 832 21.02 20.98 -14.97
N PHE A 833 21.42 19.71 -15.14
CA PHE A 833 21.04 18.89 -16.30
C PHE A 833 19.53 18.65 -16.36
N PHE A 834 18.90 18.23 -15.25
CA PHE A 834 17.46 17.98 -15.21
C PHE A 834 16.63 19.24 -15.48
N LEU A 835 17.03 20.38 -14.90
CA LEU A 835 16.36 21.66 -15.15
C LEU A 835 16.46 22.10 -16.62
N LYS A 836 17.64 21.96 -17.23
CA LYS A 836 17.85 22.30 -18.65
C LYS A 836 17.11 21.36 -19.58
N SER A 837 17.23 20.05 -19.42
CA SER A 837 16.55 19.04 -20.25
C SER A 837 15.03 19.25 -20.23
N ARG A 838 14.44 19.37 -19.02
CA ARG A 838 13.03 19.68 -18.85
C ARG A 838 12.62 21.01 -19.52
N SER A 839 13.42 22.07 -19.40
CA SER A 839 13.12 23.35 -20.04
C SER A 839 13.14 23.31 -21.58
N LEU A 840 13.92 22.38 -22.17
CA LEU A 840 13.89 22.13 -23.60
C LEU A 840 12.61 21.38 -23.98
N VAL A 841 12.26 20.32 -23.23
CA VAL A 841 11.03 19.54 -23.45
C VAL A 841 9.77 20.40 -23.33
N GLU A 842 9.64 21.19 -22.26
CA GLU A 842 8.50 22.10 -22.03
C GLU A 842 8.34 23.17 -23.12
N LYS A 843 9.42 23.50 -23.86
CA LYS A 843 9.39 24.47 -24.96
C LYS A 843 9.13 23.81 -26.32
N TYR A 844 9.80 22.71 -26.63
CA TYR A 844 9.89 22.17 -27.98
C TYR A 844 9.00 20.95 -28.25
N HIS A 845 8.62 20.17 -27.24
CA HIS A 845 7.65 19.07 -27.45
C HIS A 845 6.25 19.57 -27.91
N PRO A 846 5.72 20.72 -27.44
CA PRO A 846 4.50 21.30 -28.01
C PRO A 846 4.63 21.69 -29.49
N ILE A 847 5.85 22.00 -29.96
CA ILE A 847 6.15 22.36 -31.35
C ILE A 847 6.26 21.10 -32.21
N GLU A 848 6.92 20.05 -31.70
CA GLU A 848 6.94 18.72 -32.30
C GLU A 848 5.53 18.17 -32.54
N MET A 849 4.61 18.38 -31.59
CA MET A 849 3.24 17.88 -31.65
C MET A 849 2.24 18.80 -32.39
N ASP A 850 2.64 19.97 -32.90
CA ASP A 850 1.75 20.85 -33.67
C ASP A 850 1.68 20.42 -35.16
N PRO A 851 0.50 20.05 -35.70
CA PRO A 851 0.33 19.69 -37.11
C PRO A 851 0.19 20.92 -38.04
N ASN A 852 0.06 22.13 -37.51
CA ASN A 852 -0.23 23.34 -38.30
C ASN A 852 1.01 24.19 -38.63
N MET A 853 2.17 23.89 -38.03
CA MET A 853 3.43 24.61 -38.28
C MET A 853 4.06 24.17 -39.62
N ALA A 854 4.68 25.12 -40.34
CA ALA A 854 5.41 24.84 -41.57
C ALA A 854 6.58 23.86 -41.33
N ARG A 855 6.79 22.89 -42.23
CA ARG A 855 7.77 21.80 -42.02
C ARG A 855 9.21 22.33 -41.92
N GLU A 856 9.51 23.43 -42.61
CA GLU A 856 10.80 24.12 -42.61
C GLU A 856 11.08 24.84 -41.27
N GLU A 857 10.12 25.62 -40.78
CA GLU A 857 10.21 26.32 -39.48
C GLU A 857 10.31 25.30 -38.32
N LYS A 858 9.54 24.21 -38.42
CA LYS A 858 9.60 23.08 -37.50
C LYS A 858 10.95 22.38 -37.54
N HIS A 859 11.61 22.29 -38.70
CA HIS A 859 12.94 21.68 -38.84
C HIS A 859 14.00 22.41 -38.01
N GLU A 860 14.10 23.75 -38.17
CA GLU A 860 15.09 24.56 -37.42
C GLU A 860 14.91 24.44 -35.89
N HIS A 861 13.67 24.26 -35.43
CA HIS A 861 13.38 24.03 -34.02
C HIS A 861 13.76 22.64 -33.51
N MET A 862 13.61 21.59 -34.33
CA MET A 862 14.00 20.23 -33.95
C MET A 862 15.52 20.03 -34.01
N ASP A 863 16.22 20.57 -35.03
CA ASP A 863 17.68 20.59 -35.10
C ASP A 863 18.28 21.23 -33.84
N PHE A 864 17.78 22.41 -33.44
CA PHE A 864 18.25 23.08 -32.23
C PHE A 864 17.97 22.25 -30.96
N TRP A 865 16.78 21.64 -30.85
CA TRP A 865 16.37 20.91 -29.66
C TRP A 865 17.24 19.67 -29.42
N TRP A 866 17.44 18.82 -30.44
CA TRP A 866 18.29 17.65 -30.30
C TRP A 866 19.77 18.01 -30.19
N ALA A 867 20.28 19.03 -30.91
CA ALA A 867 21.67 19.46 -30.78
C ALA A 867 22.02 19.91 -29.35
N GLU A 868 21.17 20.69 -28.70
CA GLU A 868 21.39 21.05 -27.28
C GLU A 868 21.11 19.87 -26.33
N SER A 869 20.20 18.95 -26.65
CA SER A 869 19.94 17.76 -25.81
C SER A 869 21.11 16.77 -25.80
N GLU A 870 21.66 16.44 -26.97
CA GLU A 870 22.87 15.62 -27.11
C GLU A 870 24.06 16.26 -26.38
N LYS A 871 24.23 17.57 -26.55
CA LYS A 871 25.29 18.35 -25.90
C LYS A 871 25.16 18.34 -24.38
N LEU A 872 23.95 18.47 -23.82
CA LEU A 872 23.71 18.36 -22.38
C LEU A 872 24.14 16.98 -21.83
N ILE A 873 23.94 15.91 -22.60
CA ILE A 873 24.39 14.56 -22.25
C ILE A 873 25.93 14.45 -22.32
N CYS A 874 26.55 15.03 -23.35
CA CYS A 874 28.02 15.06 -23.49
C CYS A 874 28.71 15.92 -22.42
N ASP A 875 28.06 16.98 -21.93
CA ASP A 875 28.56 17.81 -20.83
C ASP A 875 28.61 17.04 -19.49
N GLN A 876 27.72 16.05 -19.28
CA GLN A 876 27.79 15.17 -18.11
C GLN A 876 28.96 14.15 -18.24
N GLU A 877 29.42 13.61 -17.11
CA GLU A 877 30.44 12.54 -17.08
C GLU A 877 29.81 11.16 -17.37
N VAL A 878 29.15 11.01 -18.52
CA VAL A 878 28.63 9.73 -18.99
C VAL A 878 29.78 8.84 -19.45
N TYR A 879 29.95 7.69 -18.81
CA TYR A 879 30.86 6.64 -19.23
C TYR A 879 30.11 5.48 -19.90
N LYS A 880 30.79 4.70 -20.73
CA LYS A 880 30.23 3.55 -21.46
C LYS A 880 29.48 2.56 -20.56
N HIS A 881 30.06 2.17 -19.43
CA HIS A 881 29.40 1.33 -18.41
C HIS A 881 28.23 2.06 -17.71
N GLY A 882 28.29 3.40 -17.63
CA GLY A 882 27.22 4.23 -17.09
C GLY A 882 25.98 4.28 -17.97
N VAL A 883 26.09 4.03 -19.28
CA VAL A 883 24.93 3.91 -20.19
C VAL A 883 24.14 2.64 -19.86
N GLU A 884 24.83 1.55 -19.52
CA GLU A 884 24.22 0.29 -19.07
C GLU A 884 23.52 0.47 -17.71
N ASP A 885 24.18 1.11 -16.72
CA ASP A 885 23.57 1.50 -15.45
C ASP A 885 22.27 2.32 -15.64
N VAL A 886 22.26 3.25 -16.60
CA VAL A 886 21.14 4.18 -16.91
C VAL A 886 19.92 3.39 -17.42
N VAL A 887 20.11 2.50 -18.41
CA VAL A 887 19.04 1.63 -18.93
C VAL A 887 18.50 0.73 -17.83
N ASP A 888 19.40 0.07 -17.08
CA ASP A 888 19.00 -0.90 -16.08
C ASP A 888 18.32 -0.22 -14.87
N PHE A 889 18.62 1.04 -14.58
CA PHE A 889 17.89 1.85 -13.61
C PHE A 889 16.45 2.16 -14.05
N SER A 890 16.24 2.59 -15.30
CA SER A 890 14.88 2.91 -15.78
C SER A 890 14.00 1.66 -15.91
N ARG A 891 14.59 0.54 -16.37
CA ARG A 891 13.95 -0.78 -16.39
C ARG A 891 13.50 -1.21 -14.98
N ARG A 892 14.41 -1.17 -13.98
CA ARG A 892 14.09 -1.52 -12.58
C ARG A 892 13.12 -0.57 -11.88
N THR A 893 12.94 0.65 -12.38
CA THR A 893 11.98 1.61 -11.80
C THR A 893 10.61 1.60 -12.49
N GLY A 894 10.36 0.67 -13.42
CA GLY A 894 9.07 0.54 -14.10
C GLY A 894 8.72 1.74 -14.98
N LYS A 895 9.75 2.41 -15.52
CA LYS A 895 9.60 3.63 -16.34
C LYS A 895 9.88 3.42 -17.82
N PHE A 896 10.44 2.27 -18.18
CA PHE A 896 10.81 1.93 -19.54
C PHE A 896 10.68 0.42 -19.74
N ALA A 897 9.90 0.01 -20.75
CA ALA A 897 9.66 -1.39 -21.09
C ALA A 897 9.42 -1.54 -22.60
N LEU A 898 9.72 -2.72 -23.14
CA LEU A 898 9.26 -3.12 -24.48
C LEU A 898 7.76 -3.44 -24.44
N ARG A 899 7.06 -3.15 -25.55
CA ARG A 899 5.66 -3.53 -25.79
C ARG A 899 5.50 -5.05 -25.71
N ALA A 900 4.36 -5.51 -25.19
CA ALA A 900 4.07 -6.94 -25.12
C ALA A 900 4.22 -7.61 -26.50
N MET A 901 4.87 -8.77 -26.53
CA MET A 901 5.22 -9.54 -27.74
C MET A 901 6.22 -8.90 -28.72
N ALA A 902 6.80 -7.72 -28.42
CA ALA A 902 7.87 -7.15 -29.26
C ALA A 902 9.16 -7.99 -29.27
N PRO A 903 9.66 -8.56 -28.14
CA PRO A 903 10.80 -9.48 -28.16
C PRO A 903 10.51 -10.75 -28.98
N GLU A 904 9.29 -11.26 -28.90
CA GLU A 904 8.83 -12.45 -29.61
C GLU A 904 8.73 -12.21 -31.11
N MET A 905 8.24 -11.04 -31.54
CA MET A 905 8.25 -10.58 -32.93
C MET A 905 9.68 -10.50 -33.50
N LEU A 906 10.63 -9.94 -32.74
CA LEU A 906 12.04 -9.87 -33.16
C LEU A 906 12.70 -11.25 -33.27
N ARG A 907 12.33 -12.21 -32.40
CA ARG A 907 12.79 -13.60 -32.47
C ARG A 907 12.21 -14.35 -33.68
N LEU A 908 10.92 -14.16 -33.97
CA LEU A 908 10.29 -14.76 -35.17
C LEU A 908 10.94 -14.21 -36.45
N ALA A 909 11.11 -12.89 -36.54
CA ALA A 909 11.76 -12.26 -37.68
C ALA A 909 13.23 -12.72 -37.88
N HIS A 910 13.95 -13.06 -36.79
CA HIS A 910 15.27 -13.70 -36.88
C HIS A 910 15.19 -15.14 -37.40
N ALA A 911 14.28 -15.96 -36.86
CA ALA A 911 14.09 -17.36 -37.26
C ALA A 911 13.73 -17.49 -38.76
N ASP A 912 12.87 -16.60 -39.27
CA ASP A 912 12.36 -16.63 -40.64
C ASP A 912 13.25 -15.86 -41.65
N GLY A 913 14.36 -15.26 -41.20
CA GLY A 913 15.27 -14.49 -42.07
C GLY A 913 14.64 -13.21 -42.65
N ILE A 914 13.74 -12.59 -41.88
CA ILE A 914 13.04 -11.34 -42.18
C ILE A 914 13.84 -10.18 -41.55
N PRO A 915 14.56 -9.36 -42.34
CA PRO A 915 15.50 -8.38 -41.81
C PRO A 915 14.77 -7.16 -41.23
N VAL A 916 15.11 -6.81 -39.99
CA VAL A 916 14.45 -5.72 -39.22
C VAL A 916 15.32 -4.47 -39.21
N THR A 917 14.77 -3.32 -39.60
CA THR A 917 15.40 -2.00 -39.40
C THR A 917 14.67 -1.24 -38.31
N ILE A 918 15.32 -1.03 -37.18
CA ILE A 918 14.86 -0.14 -36.11
C ILE A 918 15.41 1.24 -36.41
N LEU A 919 14.54 2.18 -36.78
CA LEU A 919 14.88 3.56 -37.12
C LEU A 919 14.34 4.47 -36.01
N SER A 920 15.20 5.20 -35.30
CA SER A 920 14.71 6.01 -34.17
C SER A 920 15.51 7.28 -33.92
N ALA A 921 14.78 8.35 -33.62
CA ALA A 921 15.32 9.61 -33.11
C ALA A 921 15.91 9.50 -31.69
N GLY A 922 15.79 8.33 -31.03
CA GLY A 922 16.44 8.03 -29.76
C GLY A 922 17.96 7.90 -29.84
N ILE A 923 18.53 7.07 -28.96
CA ILE A 923 19.98 6.87 -28.83
C ILE A 923 20.32 5.41 -29.12
N GLY A 924 21.06 5.13 -30.18
CA GLY A 924 21.31 3.77 -30.67
C GLY A 924 21.96 2.83 -29.64
N ASN A 925 22.81 3.35 -28.76
CA ASN A 925 23.40 2.56 -27.68
C ASN A 925 22.38 2.15 -26.61
N ILE A 926 21.40 3.01 -26.31
CA ILE A 926 20.29 2.67 -25.40
C ILE A 926 19.46 1.54 -26.02
N ILE A 927 19.11 1.66 -27.30
CA ILE A 927 18.37 0.64 -28.06
C ILE A 927 19.12 -0.70 -28.03
N GLU A 928 20.42 -0.71 -28.29
CA GLU A 928 21.27 -1.89 -28.17
C GLU A 928 21.22 -2.52 -26.76
N TYR A 929 21.36 -1.72 -25.69
CA TYR A 929 21.37 -2.22 -24.32
C TYR A 929 20.00 -2.75 -23.88
N VAL A 930 18.90 -2.10 -24.29
CA VAL A 930 17.54 -2.59 -24.06
C VAL A 930 17.33 -3.94 -24.74
N LEU A 931 17.61 -4.05 -26.03
CA LEU A 931 17.36 -5.29 -26.79
C LEU A 931 18.25 -6.46 -26.32
N LYS A 932 19.48 -6.19 -25.87
CA LYS A 932 20.32 -7.17 -25.15
C LYS A 932 19.67 -7.60 -23.82
N GLY A 933 19.11 -6.66 -23.07
CA GLY A 933 18.44 -6.93 -21.79
C GLY A 933 17.14 -7.73 -21.84
N TYR A 934 16.62 -8.01 -23.05
CA TYR A 934 15.43 -8.84 -23.31
C TYR A 934 15.72 -10.08 -24.19
N ASP A 935 17.00 -10.40 -24.44
CA ASP A 935 17.44 -11.46 -25.36
C ASP A 935 16.74 -11.35 -26.74
N ALA A 936 16.77 -10.13 -27.30
CA ALA A 936 16.05 -9.73 -28.51
C ALA A 936 16.90 -8.90 -29.50
N LEU A 937 18.21 -8.78 -29.30
CA LEU A 937 19.13 -8.18 -30.28
C LEU A 937 19.80 -9.27 -31.13
N PHE A 938 19.57 -9.23 -32.43
CA PHE A 938 20.15 -10.14 -33.42
C PHE A 938 21.03 -9.34 -34.40
N PRO A 939 22.35 -9.13 -34.13
CA PRO A 939 23.19 -8.20 -34.90
C PRO A 939 23.40 -8.60 -36.38
N ASP A 940 23.00 -9.82 -36.73
CA ASP A 940 23.00 -10.45 -38.04
C ASP A 940 21.71 -10.18 -38.86
N ASN A 941 20.63 -9.72 -38.23
CA ASN A 941 19.31 -9.50 -38.86
C ASN A 941 18.64 -8.16 -38.49
N THR A 942 18.96 -7.62 -37.31
CA THR A 942 18.42 -6.37 -36.74
C THR A 942 19.41 -5.22 -36.90
N THR A 943 19.08 -4.28 -37.79
CA THR A 943 19.80 -3.01 -37.97
C THR A 943 19.22 -1.96 -37.02
N ILE A 944 20.07 -1.15 -36.38
CA ILE A 944 19.65 0.06 -35.64
C ILE A 944 20.19 1.31 -36.37
N VAL A 945 19.29 2.19 -36.81
CA VAL A 945 19.57 3.49 -37.43
C VAL A 945 19.11 4.58 -36.46
N SER A 946 20.04 5.12 -35.67
CA SER A 946 19.75 6.04 -34.56
C SER A 946 20.99 6.86 -34.17
N ASN A 947 20.85 7.84 -33.28
CA ASN A 947 21.97 8.69 -32.84
C ASN A 947 22.92 7.88 -31.93
N ILE A 948 24.12 7.54 -32.41
CA ILE A 948 25.08 6.68 -31.69
C ILE A 948 26.13 7.51 -30.96
N MET A 949 26.31 7.30 -29.66
CA MET A 949 27.36 7.91 -28.84
C MET A 949 28.77 7.44 -29.27
N GLN A 950 29.70 8.38 -29.34
CA GLN A 950 31.13 8.14 -29.49
C GLN A 950 31.82 8.28 -28.12
N PHE A 951 32.53 7.23 -27.71
CA PHE A 951 33.28 7.17 -26.46
C PHE A 951 34.77 7.38 -26.70
N ASP A 952 35.46 8.09 -25.80
CA ASP A 952 36.92 8.22 -25.79
C ASP A 952 37.59 6.85 -25.57
N PRO A 953 38.41 6.34 -26.51
CA PRO A 953 39.13 5.07 -26.36
C PRO A 953 40.11 4.97 -25.18
N LYS A 954 40.35 6.07 -24.44
CA LYS A 954 41.22 6.10 -23.25
C LYS A 954 40.49 6.28 -21.93
N THR A 955 39.29 6.86 -21.93
CA THR A 955 38.53 7.17 -20.70
C THR A 955 37.14 6.57 -20.66
N ASP A 956 36.66 5.95 -21.75
CA ASP A 956 35.30 5.45 -21.94
C ASP A 956 34.19 6.52 -21.73
N ARG A 957 34.53 7.81 -21.67
CA ARG A 957 33.56 8.92 -21.57
C ARG A 957 32.95 9.24 -22.95
N VAL A 958 31.65 9.55 -22.99
CA VAL A 958 31.00 10.14 -24.18
C VAL A 958 31.66 11.48 -24.55
N LEU A 959 31.96 11.66 -25.84
CA LEU A 959 32.53 12.90 -26.39
C LEU A 959 31.57 13.65 -27.33
N SER A 960 30.80 12.89 -28.12
CA SER A 960 29.88 13.39 -29.15
C SER A 960 28.99 12.26 -29.65
N PHE A 961 28.04 12.55 -30.55
CA PHE A 961 27.29 11.55 -31.28
C PHE A 961 27.88 11.34 -32.71
N ARG A 962 27.42 10.31 -33.42
CA ARG A 962 27.94 9.86 -34.72
C ARG A 962 26.87 9.96 -35.81
N GLY A 963 27.18 10.74 -36.84
CA GLY A 963 26.37 10.86 -38.06
C GLY A 963 25.72 12.24 -38.19
N PRO A 964 24.84 12.44 -39.20
CA PRO A 964 23.85 13.51 -39.15
C PRO A 964 22.82 13.22 -38.05
N GLN A 965 22.23 14.28 -37.50
CA GLN A 965 21.28 14.18 -36.40
C GLN A 965 19.92 13.62 -36.87
N ILE A 966 19.44 12.58 -36.19
CA ILE A 966 18.19 11.91 -36.49
C ILE A 966 17.11 12.44 -35.52
N HIS A 967 16.11 13.12 -36.08
CA HIS A 967 14.92 13.59 -35.40
C HIS A 967 13.66 13.22 -36.21
N CYS A 968 12.48 13.54 -35.67
CA CYS A 968 11.17 13.18 -36.22
C CYS A 968 10.93 13.59 -37.70
N LEU A 969 11.69 14.54 -38.26
CA LEU A 969 11.58 14.93 -39.68
C LEU A 969 12.72 14.37 -40.57
N THR A 970 13.85 13.94 -39.98
CA THR A 970 15.02 13.39 -40.70
C THR A 970 15.11 11.87 -40.66
N LYS A 971 14.20 11.16 -39.96
CA LYS A 971 14.08 9.68 -40.00
C LYS A 971 14.15 9.16 -41.46
N LYS A 972 13.32 9.72 -42.36
CA LYS A 972 13.20 9.36 -43.79
C LYS A 972 14.54 9.44 -44.55
N SER A 973 15.27 10.55 -44.40
CA SER A 973 16.56 10.74 -45.08
C SER A 973 17.66 9.85 -44.50
N ALA A 974 17.71 9.67 -43.18
CA ALA A 974 18.64 8.76 -42.52
C ALA A 974 18.44 7.29 -42.95
N LEU A 975 17.19 6.84 -43.07
CA LEU A 975 16.85 5.50 -43.58
C LEU A 975 17.23 5.34 -45.05
N THR A 976 16.88 6.33 -45.88
CA THR A 976 17.22 6.35 -47.32
C THR A 976 18.74 6.24 -47.53
N ASP A 977 19.54 7.02 -46.78
CA ASP A 977 21.00 6.97 -46.87
C ASP A 977 21.61 5.71 -46.25
N TYR A 978 20.94 5.06 -45.29
CA TYR A 978 21.34 3.72 -44.83
C TYR A 978 21.10 2.66 -45.91
N ILE A 979 19.88 2.57 -46.45
CA ILE A 979 19.51 1.54 -47.46
C ILE A 979 20.34 1.71 -48.73
N ARG A 980 20.73 2.93 -49.12
CA ARG A 980 21.70 3.20 -50.19
C ARG A 980 23.05 2.47 -50.04
N HIS A 981 23.40 1.97 -48.86
CA HIS A 981 24.63 1.24 -48.57
C HIS A 981 24.42 -0.23 -48.13
N ASP A 982 23.17 -0.70 -48.00
CA ASP A 982 22.81 -2.07 -47.59
C ASP A 982 22.34 -2.90 -48.81
N GLU A 983 23.22 -3.72 -49.38
CA GLU A 983 22.91 -4.56 -50.55
C GLU A 983 21.86 -5.66 -50.25
N GLN A 984 21.62 -6.04 -49.00
CA GLN A 984 20.63 -7.05 -48.61
C GLN A 984 19.23 -6.42 -48.55
N ARG A 985 19.11 -5.20 -48.01
CA ARG A 985 17.82 -4.49 -47.90
C ARG A 985 17.38 -3.84 -49.21
N LYS A 986 18.30 -3.44 -50.10
CA LYS A 986 17.98 -2.97 -51.46
C LYS A 986 17.17 -3.94 -52.31
N GLN A 987 17.25 -5.24 -52.01
CA GLN A 987 16.63 -6.34 -52.78
C GLN A 987 15.32 -6.84 -52.14
N ARG A 988 14.81 -6.10 -51.13
CA ARG A 988 13.61 -6.46 -50.36
C ARG A 988 12.50 -5.47 -50.67
N HIS A 989 11.70 -5.81 -51.69
CA HIS A 989 10.65 -4.94 -52.23
C HIS A 989 9.32 -5.01 -51.46
N ASN A 990 9.21 -5.90 -50.48
CA ASN A 990 8.04 -6.04 -49.62
C ASN A 990 8.34 -5.50 -48.21
N VAL A 991 7.48 -4.63 -47.69
CA VAL A 991 7.77 -3.82 -46.48
C VAL A 991 6.62 -3.88 -45.46
N ILE A 992 6.94 -4.25 -44.22
CA ILE A 992 6.04 -4.09 -43.07
C ILE A 992 6.53 -2.88 -42.27
N CYS A 993 5.70 -1.86 -42.14
CA CYS A 993 6.02 -0.58 -41.50
C CYS A 993 5.30 -0.45 -40.15
N LEU A 994 6.03 -0.19 -39.07
CA LEU A 994 5.48 -0.02 -37.71
C LEU A 994 5.83 1.38 -37.16
N GLY A 995 4.87 2.09 -36.55
CA GLY A 995 5.11 3.42 -35.99
C GLY A 995 4.06 3.90 -34.98
N ASP A 996 4.38 4.96 -34.22
CA ASP A 996 3.43 5.67 -33.34
C ASP A 996 3.08 7.08 -33.87
N LEU A 997 3.82 7.60 -34.85
CA LEU A 997 3.55 8.87 -35.51
C LEU A 997 3.13 8.65 -36.96
N ILE A 998 2.15 9.42 -37.46
CA ILE A 998 1.74 9.41 -38.89
C ILE A 998 2.94 9.66 -39.84
N ALA A 999 3.95 10.41 -39.37
CA ALA A 999 5.19 10.66 -40.10
C ALA A 999 6.12 9.43 -40.22
N ASP A 1000 5.78 8.29 -39.61
CA ASP A 1000 6.54 7.04 -39.74
C ASP A 1000 6.11 6.22 -40.96
N VAL A 1001 4.92 6.49 -41.53
CA VAL A 1001 4.50 5.91 -42.82
C VAL A 1001 5.43 6.36 -43.97
N ASP A 1002 6.10 7.50 -43.83
CA ASP A 1002 7.20 7.96 -44.70
C ASP A 1002 8.37 6.94 -44.81
N PHE A 1003 8.45 5.92 -43.94
CA PHE A 1003 9.49 4.89 -44.02
C PHE A 1003 9.36 4.01 -45.29
N ILE A 1004 8.14 3.79 -45.78
CA ILE A 1004 7.87 2.98 -46.98
C ILE A 1004 8.56 3.61 -48.21
N ASP A 1005 8.39 4.93 -48.39
CA ASP A 1005 9.06 5.76 -49.41
C ASP A 1005 10.59 5.73 -49.36
N SER A 1006 11.20 5.27 -48.25
CA SER A 1006 12.66 5.20 -48.10
C SER A 1006 13.25 3.91 -48.69
N VAL A 1007 12.40 2.93 -49.02
CA VAL A 1007 12.80 1.64 -49.63
C VAL A 1007 12.71 1.78 -51.16
N PRO A 1008 13.77 1.43 -51.93
CA PRO A 1008 13.71 1.44 -53.39
C PRO A 1008 12.68 0.44 -53.94
N GLU A 1009 11.83 0.91 -54.87
CA GLU A 1009 10.96 0.06 -55.70
C GLU A 1009 10.07 -0.90 -54.88
N VAL A 1010 9.31 -0.37 -53.91
CA VAL A 1010 8.33 -1.17 -53.13
C VAL A 1010 7.27 -1.79 -54.05
N HIS A 1011 7.07 -3.10 -53.93
CA HIS A 1011 6.04 -3.88 -54.62
C HIS A 1011 4.75 -3.99 -53.79
N THR A 1012 4.89 -4.24 -52.47
CA THR A 1012 3.77 -4.39 -51.53
C THR A 1012 4.18 -3.87 -50.15
N SER A 1013 3.28 -3.16 -49.48
CA SER A 1013 3.49 -2.68 -48.10
C SER A 1013 2.29 -2.94 -47.20
N ILE A 1014 2.53 -3.06 -45.90
CA ILE A 1014 1.51 -3.02 -44.84
C ILE A 1014 2.00 -2.06 -43.74
N ALA A 1015 1.20 -1.06 -43.39
CA ALA A 1015 1.46 -0.09 -42.33
C ALA A 1015 0.61 -0.38 -41.10
N ILE A 1016 1.25 -0.56 -39.94
CA ILE A 1016 0.61 -0.86 -38.65
C ILE A 1016 0.96 0.25 -37.65
N GLY A 1017 -0.06 1.02 -37.24
CA GLY A 1017 0.08 2.15 -36.33
C GLY A 1017 -0.31 1.81 -34.90
N PHE A 1018 0.44 2.32 -33.91
CA PHE A 1018 0.15 2.14 -32.48
C PHE A 1018 -0.39 3.43 -31.88
N LEU A 1019 -1.66 3.42 -31.46
CA LEU A 1019 -2.35 4.54 -30.82
C LEU A 1019 -2.57 4.26 -29.32
N ALA A 1020 -2.01 5.12 -28.48
CA ALA A 1020 -1.99 4.93 -27.03
C ALA A 1020 -3.36 5.10 -26.34
N ASP A 1021 -4.18 6.06 -26.78
CA ASP A 1021 -5.51 6.31 -26.22
C ASP A 1021 -6.56 5.41 -26.88
N SER A 1022 -7.41 4.73 -26.10
CA SER A 1022 -8.67 4.15 -26.61
C SER A 1022 -9.57 5.23 -27.24
N PRO A 1023 -10.27 4.96 -28.36
CA PRO A 1023 -11.16 5.93 -29.00
C PRO A 1023 -12.35 6.36 -28.13
N GLU A 1024 -12.71 5.58 -27.10
CA GLU A 1024 -13.77 5.94 -26.16
C GLU A 1024 -13.31 6.95 -25.09
N SER A 1025 -11.99 7.07 -24.85
CA SER A 1025 -11.41 7.90 -23.79
C SER A 1025 -11.71 9.39 -23.92
N SER A 1026 -11.77 9.90 -25.17
CA SER A 1026 -12.05 11.32 -25.43
C SER A 1026 -12.44 11.59 -26.89
N PRO A 1027 -13.19 12.68 -27.16
CA PRO A 1027 -13.43 13.16 -28.53
C PRO A 1027 -12.14 13.52 -29.30
N LYS A 1028 -11.02 13.77 -28.60
CA LYS A 1028 -9.71 13.99 -29.21
C LYS A 1028 -9.10 12.67 -29.70
N ALA A 1029 -9.14 11.63 -28.88
CA ALA A 1029 -8.64 10.30 -29.22
C ALA A 1029 -9.41 9.71 -30.42
N LYS A 1030 -10.75 9.81 -30.41
CA LYS A 1030 -11.57 9.39 -31.57
C LYS A 1030 -11.17 10.10 -32.87
N LYS A 1031 -11.05 11.43 -32.85
CA LYS A 1031 -10.61 12.20 -34.03
C LYS A 1031 -9.17 11.87 -34.46
N LEU A 1032 -8.31 11.48 -33.52
CA LEU A 1032 -6.95 11.05 -33.82
C LEU A 1032 -6.93 9.66 -34.48
N LEU A 1033 -7.78 8.72 -34.04
CA LEU A 1033 -7.98 7.42 -34.69
C LEU A 1033 -8.51 7.58 -36.13
N GLU A 1034 -9.52 8.45 -36.32
CA GLU A 1034 -10.04 8.80 -37.66
C GLU A 1034 -8.90 9.22 -38.61
N HIS A 1035 -7.95 10.05 -38.12
CA HIS A 1035 -6.77 10.49 -38.88
C HIS A 1035 -5.61 9.47 -38.92
N TYR A 1036 -5.64 8.37 -38.16
CA TYR A 1036 -4.65 7.28 -38.31
C TYR A 1036 -5.11 6.29 -39.38
N LEU A 1037 -6.40 6.03 -39.47
CA LEU A 1037 -7.01 5.16 -40.50
C LEU A 1037 -6.90 5.74 -41.93
N ASP A 1038 -6.65 7.06 -42.05
CA ASP A 1038 -6.30 7.70 -43.34
C ASP A 1038 -4.88 7.34 -43.84
N TYR A 1039 -4.01 6.76 -43.01
CA TYR A 1039 -2.57 6.55 -43.30
C TYR A 1039 -2.03 5.14 -42.97
N TYR A 1040 -2.68 4.40 -42.08
CA TYR A 1040 -2.28 3.06 -41.63
C TYR A 1040 -3.33 2.03 -42.02
N ASP A 1041 -2.91 0.90 -42.62
CA ASP A 1041 -3.80 -0.21 -42.97
C ASP A 1041 -4.41 -0.90 -41.74
N ILE A 1042 -3.67 -0.87 -40.61
CA ILE A 1042 -4.07 -1.43 -39.32
C ILE A 1042 -3.72 -0.43 -38.22
N VAL A 1043 -4.63 -0.17 -37.28
CA VAL A 1043 -4.36 0.66 -36.09
C VAL A 1043 -4.65 -0.13 -34.81
N VAL A 1044 -3.63 -0.34 -34.00
CA VAL A 1044 -3.72 -0.95 -32.67
C VAL A 1044 -3.97 0.15 -31.64
N THR A 1045 -5.15 0.14 -31.01
CA THR A 1045 -5.55 1.13 -30.00
C THR A 1045 -5.23 0.70 -28.56
N ASP A 1046 -5.44 1.60 -27.59
CA ASP A 1046 -5.33 1.35 -26.14
C ASP A 1046 -3.96 0.79 -25.71
N ASP A 1047 -2.90 1.21 -26.41
CA ASP A 1047 -1.52 0.77 -26.20
C ASP A 1047 -1.31 -0.76 -26.29
N GLY A 1048 -2.10 -1.42 -27.14
CA GLY A 1048 -2.12 -2.89 -27.32
C GLY A 1048 -0.79 -3.55 -27.74
N SER A 1049 -0.78 -4.88 -27.73
CA SER A 1049 0.37 -5.75 -27.97
C SER A 1049 0.81 -5.82 -29.46
N MET A 1050 1.95 -6.45 -29.70
CA MET A 1050 2.44 -6.81 -31.04
C MET A 1050 1.76 -8.05 -31.65
N ASP A 1051 0.66 -8.55 -31.08
CA ASP A 1051 0.01 -9.81 -31.52
C ASP A 1051 -0.47 -9.74 -32.98
N VAL A 1052 -0.96 -8.59 -33.43
CA VAL A 1052 -1.37 -8.40 -34.83
C VAL A 1052 -0.16 -8.45 -35.78
N VAL A 1053 1.00 -7.94 -35.34
CA VAL A 1053 2.26 -8.03 -36.11
C VAL A 1053 2.75 -9.48 -36.17
N LEU A 1054 2.66 -10.23 -35.07
CA LEU A 1054 2.95 -11.67 -35.05
C LEU A 1054 2.02 -12.46 -35.98
N ALA A 1055 0.72 -12.18 -35.98
CA ALA A 1055 -0.25 -12.84 -36.86
C ALA A 1055 0.03 -12.57 -38.35
N VAL A 1056 0.36 -11.32 -38.71
CA VAL A 1056 0.80 -10.96 -40.07
C VAL A 1056 2.08 -11.71 -40.45
N LEU A 1057 3.09 -11.73 -39.58
CA LEU A 1057 4.35 -12.44 -39.87
C LEU A 1057 4.16 -13.94 -40.00
N GLN A 1058 3.39 -14.59 -39.12
CA GLN A 1058 3.08 -16.02 -39.21
C GLN A 1058 2.32 -16.36 -40.51
N THR A 1059 1.42 -15.47 -40.96
CA THR A 1059 0.69 -15.64 -42.23
C THR A 1059 1.62 -15.50 -43.45
N VAL A 1060 2.61 -14.59 -43.40
CA VAL A 1060 3.54 -14.32 -44.52
C VAL A 1060 4.76 -15.26 -44.54
N ALA A 1061 5.14 -15.85 -43.40
CA ALA A 1061 6.24 -16.80 -43.28
C ALA A 1061 5.82 -18.27 -43.53
N ALA A 1062 4.52 -18.59 -43.47
CA ALA A 1062 4.01 -19.93 -43.71
C ALA A 1062 4.31 -20.41 -45.16
N PRO A 1063 4.98 -21.56 -45.36
CA PRO A 1063 5.18 -22.11 -46.70
C PRO A 1063 3.84 -22.56 -47.31
N PRO A 1064 3.64 -22.43 -48.64
CA PRO A 1064 2.36 -22.66 -49.30
C PRO A 1064 2.03 -24.16 -49.45
N SER A 1065 1.73 -24.85 -48.33
CA SER A 1065 1.42 -26.28 -48.35
C SER A 1065 0.56 -26.80 -47.18
N THR A 1066 -0.49 -26.07 -46.78
CA THR A 1066 -1.71 -26.65 -46.14
C THR A 1066 -2.92 -25.75 -46.38
N GLN A 1067 -3.73 -26.12 -47.38
CA GLN A 1067 -5.18 -25.93 -47.41
C GLN A 1067 -5.83 -27.31 -47.20
#